data_AF-A0A921ML01-F1
#
_entry.id   AF-A0A921ML01-F1
#
_cell.length_a   1.000
_cell.length_b   1.000
_cell.length_c   1.000
_cell.angle_alpha   90.00
_cell.angle_beta   90.00
_cell.angle_gamma   90.00
#
_symmetry.space_group_name_H-M   'P 1'
#
loop_
_entity.id
_entity.type
_entity.pdbx_description
1 polymer ?
#
loop_
_entity_poly.entity_id
_entity_poly.type
_entity_poly.pdbx_seq_one_letter_code
_entity_poly.pdbx_strand_id
1 'polypeptide(L)'
;MKGKKKLLTLPLAAAMVLSLAVPAMAAEETAGPEESAKAAFTDVAADAWYAPAVSYVTGEGIMNGTGEAVFSPDMTVTRGMVYQTLYNMAGRPAVAEAATFHDVAGKWYADAAAWAEDEGLTAGTGQGAFDGERAMTRQELGKVFADYADAQGAHAANADLSAYTDAASVADWARDGVERAVALGLLSGNQNRLSPTGTAQRSELAQLLMNFGALGFESPAEAYIQAHADDFFLTGKTEYTIQGMMVSKETSFHNELENVDYTATDDGESVVLKGTVGEQWVAKLSKVLETYTKADGTALTAEDFTGSKDTFIDLKTKAEPDTNFACFVPADVRLTVNTAWGDVLHVNDPSSEHGYGDYLVCPNKDGAPDFSDVWVVNGAVFSNTYDVTRGPVVGSVAAVEKYGNLDLDIKPEALYTAGLELGDVLDVTVNGVSLEIPFCTAYSDVNTGENVVRDNQESDILVVAINMGDFAGTYGVEEGDVVSFTLAEKAGYLGQYQAHQLQRTNERSDYASDEVFANFRPVVLGDIAEGVLYRTSSPVNPEIGRAAYADDLIEKAGVKTVVNLADSDEAIQGYFAAEGFDSPYYKSLYEAGSVVALNMGVDYKSEDFQSKLKTGLEFIIAHEGPYAIHCNEGKDRAGFTAILLEALMGATQDEIVADYMVSYENYYHVEKGSEQYDLISEVAVGMLRDLAGLEKDADLSEVDLQKAAEDYLTGIGLTADQISALTARLSTPIEG
;
A
#
# COMPACT_ATOMS: atom_id res chain seq x y z
N MET A 1 -30.87 39.48 6.85
CA MET A 1 -30.55 38.58 7.99
C MET A 1 -31.19 37.22 7.75
N LYS A 2 -30.50 36.36 6.99
CA LYS A 2 -30.71 34.91 6.91
C LYS A 2 -29.37 34.35 6.42
N GLY A 3 -28.45 34.07 7.34
CA GLY A 3 -27.18 33.43 7.04
C GLY A 3 -27.34 31.93 7.22
N LYS A 4 -27.50 31.20 6.12
CA LYS A 4 -27.15 29.78 6.05
C LYS A 4 -25.75 29.76 5.45
N LYS A 5 -24.71 29.45 6.24
CA LYS A 5 -23.43 29.05 5.69
C LYS A 5 -23.66 27.67 5.06
N LYS A 6 -23.59 27.57 3.72
CA LYS A 6 -23.55 26.28 3.04
C LYS A 6 -22.08 25.83 3.07
N LEU A 7 -21.87 24.57 3.44
CA LEU A 7 -20.59 23.88 3.38
C LEU A 7 -20.16 23.80 1.90
N LEU A 8 -18.92 24.20 1.60
CA LEU A 8 -18.31 24.05 0.28
C LEU A 8 -18.13 22.54 0.03
N THR A 9 -18.67 22.03 -1.08
CA THR A 9 -18.44 20.65 -1.53
C THR A 9 -17.91 20.67 -2.95
N LEU A 10 -16.68 20.22 -3.16
CA LEU A 10 -16.15 19.93 -4.48
C LEU A 10 -16.76 18.59 -4.96
N PRO A 11 -17.38 18.50 -6.15
CA PRO A 11 -17.61 17.21 -6.78
C PRO A 11 -16.32 16.79 -7.49
N LEU A 12 -15.57 15.86 -6.90
CA LEU A 12 -14.45 15.22 -7.58
C LEU A 12 -15.02 14.28 -8.66
N ALA A 13 -14.88 14.67 -9.93
CA ALA A 13 -15.26 13.82 -11.05
C ALA A 13 -14.26 12.66 -11.17
N ALA A 14 -14.58 11.53 -10.54
CA ALA A 14 -13.91 10.26 -10.81
C ALA A 14 -14.24 9.80 -12.24
N ALA A 15 -13.31 10.01 -13.18
CA ALA A 15 -13.37 9.38 -14.49
C ALA A 15 -13.05 7.88 -14.36
N MET A 16 -14.03 7.06 -13.97
CA MET A 16 -13.95 5.61 -14.08
C MET A 16 -14.00 5.20 -15.57
N VAL A 17 -12.85 4.82 -16.13
CA VAL A 17 -12.81 4.02 -17.35
C VAL A 17 -13.19 2.59 -16.98
N LEU A 18 -14.49 2.28 -17.05
CA LEU A 18 -15.00 0.92 -16.91
C LEU A 18 -14.93 0.23 -18.28
N SER A 19 -13.89 -0.57 -18.50
CA SER A 19 -13.79 -1.48 -19.65
C SER A 19 -14.37 -2.85 -19.27
N LEU A 20 -15.57 -3.16 -19.75
CA LEU A 20 -16.09 -4.53 -19.82
C LEU A 20 -16.31 -4.90 -21.30
N ALA A 21 -15.75 -6.04 -21.67
CA ALA A 21 -15.67 -6.57 -23.03
C ALA A 21 -17.01 -7.11 -23.58
N VAL A 22 -17.19 -6.99 -24.92
CA VAL A 22 -18.06 -7.86 -25.73
C VAL A 22 -17.38 -8.06 -27.11
N PRO A 23 -17.41 -9.27 -27.73
CA PRO A 23 -16.51 -9.62 -28.82
C PRO A 23 -17.00 -9.26 -30.25
N ALA A 24 -16.00 -9.08 -31.11
CA ALA A 24 -15.92 -9.35 -32.56
C ALA A 24 -16.96 -8.77 -33.54
N MET A 25 -16.50 -7.87 -34.44
CA MET A 25 -16.59 -8.05 -35.89
C MET A 25 -15.58 -7.16 -36.63
N ALA A 26 -14.94 -7.72 -37.66
CA ALA A 26 -13.88 -7.13 -38.46
C ALA A 26 -14.36 -6.00 -39.40
N ALA A 27 -13.56 -4.93 -39.54
CA ALA A 27 -13.26 -4.25 -40.82
C ALA A 27 -12.17 -3.15 -40.64
N GLU A 28 -11.13 -3.28 -41.46
CA GLU A 28 -10.28 -2.26 -42.10
C GLU A 28 -9.69 -1.05 -41.31
N GLU A 29 -8.36 -1.14 -41.16
CA GLU A 29 -7.33 -0.10 -41.29
C GLU A 29 -7.77 1.29 -41.83
N THR A 30 -7.73 2.31 -40.96
CA THR A 30 -7.38 3.69 -41.36
C THR A 30 -6.56 4.37 -40.28
N ALA A 31 -5.39 4.86 -40.67
CA ALA A 31 -4.41 5.57 -39.84
C ALA A 31 -4.88 6.96 -39.35
N GLY A 32 -4.49 7.31 -38.11
CA GLY A 32 -4.38 8.68 -37.55
C GLY A 32 -5.69 9.39 -37.15
N PRO A 33 -5.64 10.35 -36.19
CA PRO A 33 -4.54 11.29 -36.01
C PRO A 33 -3.80 11.18 -34.68
N GLU A 34 -2.52 11.56 -34.76
CA GLU A 34 -1.57 11.78 -33.67
C GLU A 34 -2.17 12.66 -32.55
N GLU A 35 -1.94 12.23 -31.31
CA GLU A 35 -2.05 13.06 -30.11
C GLU A 35 -1.01 14.18 -30.23
N SER A 36 -1.46 15.35 -30.66
CA SER A 36 -0.65 16.55 -30.82
C SER A 36 0.03 16.91 -29.50
N ALA A 37 1.35 16.71 -29.43
CA ALA A 37 2.20 17.40 -28.46
C ALA A 37 1.87 18.90 -28.49
N LYS A 38 1.24 19.41 -27.43
CA LYS A 38 0.78 20.81 -27.33
C LYS A 38 2.01 21.70 -27.54
N ALA A 39 2.05 22.42 -28.66
CA ALA A 39 3.22 23.20 -29.07
C ALA A 39 3.61 24.22 -27.98
N ALA A 40 4.92 24.31 -27.68
CA ALA A 40 5.46 25.32 -26.78
C ALA A 40 5.08 26.74 -27.25
N PHE A 41 4.72 27.61 -26.30
CA PHE A 41 4.39 29.01 -26.61
C PHE A 41 5.64 29.77 -27.09
N THR A 42 5.50 30.47 -28.22
CA THR A 42 6.61 31.18 -28.87
C THR A 42 7.11 32.39 -28.09
N ASP A 43 6.30 32.91 -27.17
CA ASP A 43 6.58 34.05 -26.31
C ASP A 43 6.96 33.65 -24.87
N VAL A 44 7.27 32.37 -24.64
CA VAL A 44 7.76 31.85 -23.36
C VAL A 44 9.14 31.23 -23.58
N ALA A 45 10.18 31.96 -23.19
CA ALA A 45 11.53 31.43 -23.23
C ALA A 45 11.69 30.27 -22.23
N ALA A 46 12.43 29.22 -22.61
CA ALA A 46 12.59 28.02 -21.78
C ALA A 46 13.26 28.30 -20.42
N ASP A 47 14.06 29.36 -20.33
CA ASP A 47 14.74 29.84 -19.12
C ASP A 47 14.00 30.98 -18.40
N ALA A 48 12.80 31.36 -18.87
CA ALA A 48 11.99 32.34 -18.16
C ALA A 48 11.56 31.79 -16.80
N TRP A 49 11.61 32.63 -15.76
CA TRP A 49 11.27 32.22 -14.39
C TRP A 49 9.85 31.65 -14.25
N TYR A 50 8.93 32.07 -15.12
CA TYR A 50 7.55 31.59 -15.16
C TYR A 50 7.33 30.40 -16.11
N ALA A 51 8.35 29.91 -16.81
CA ALA A 51 8.19 28.80 -17.76
C ALA A 51 7.62 27.52 -17.12
N PRO A 52 8.08 27.08 -15.92
CA PRO A 52 7.47 25.93 -15.23
C PRO A 52 6.00 26.17 -14.90
N ALA A 53 5.68 27.38 -14.43
CA ALA A 53 4.31 27.75 -14.10
C ALA A 53 3.38 27.75 -15.32
N VAL A 54 3.84 28.24 -16.47
CA VAL A 54 3.10 28.16 -17.74
C VAL A 54 2.88 26.70 -18.14
N SER A 55 3.90 25.86 -18.01
CA SER A 55 3.78 24.42 -18.30
C SER A 55 2.71 23.77 -17.41
N TYR A 56 2.77 24.01 -16.10
CA TYR A 56 1.79 23.51 -15.14
C TYR A 56 0.36 23.93 -15.49
N VAL A 57 0.07 25.25 -15.56
CA VAL A 57 -1.30 25.71 -15.78
C VAL A 57 -1.88 25.32 -17.13
N THR A 58 -1.04 25.03 -18.12
CA THR A 58 -1.49 24.59 -19.45
C THR A 58 -1.60 23.08 -19.60
N GLY A 59 -0.80 22.32 -18.86
CA GLY A 59 -0.91 20.86 -18.69
C GLY A 59 -2.20 20.51 -17.94
N GLU A 60 -2.45 21.19 -16.81
CA GLU A 60 -3.65 21.01 -15.98
C GLU A 60 -4.93 21.64 -16.58
N GLY A 61 -4.84 22.27 -17.75
CA GLY A 61 -6.00 22.89 -18.41
C GLY A 61 -6.60 24.11 -17.67
N ILE A 62 -5.88 24.67 -16.69
CA ILE A 62 -6.28 25.83 -15.89
C ILE A 62 -6.26 27.11 -16.73
N MET A 63 -5.22 27.30 -17.54
CA MET A 63 -5.06 28.44 -18.46
C MET A 63 -4.83 27.97 -19.90
N ASN A 64 -5.36 28.76 -20.84
CA ASN A 64 -5.10 28.60 -22.27
C ASN A 64 -4.28 29.77 -22.81
N GLY A 65 -3.65 29.57 -23.97
CA GLY A 65 -3.04 30.65 -24.76
C GLY A 65 -4.06 31.69 -25.21
N THR A 66 -3.59 32.88 -25.55
CA THR A 66 -4.41 34.02 -26.00
C THR A 66 -4.52 34.09 -27.53
N GLY A 67 -3.80 33.24 -28.25
CA GLY A 67 -3.78 33.13 -29.70
C GLY A 67 -3.03 31.89 -30.17
N GLU A 68 -2.72 31.84 -31.47
CA GLU A 68 -1.96 30.73 -32.07
C GLU A 68 -0.53 30.72 -31.52
N ALA A 69 -0.21 29.74 -30.67
CA ALA A 69 1.10 29.55 -30.02
C ALA A 69 1.62 30.76 -29.21
N VAL A 70 0.73 31.54 -28.60
CA VAL A 70 1.07 32.71 -27.75
C VAL A 70 0.38 32.61 -26.38
N PHE A 71 1.13 32.80 -25.29
CA PHE A 71 0.62 32.81 -23.91
C PHE A 71 0.28 34.22 -23.40
N SER A 72 1.00 35.23 -23.89
CA SER A 72 1.00 36.64 -23.45
C SER A 72 1.39 36.84 -21.98
N PRO A 73 2.62 36.48 -21.55
CA PRO A 73 3.02 36.51 -20.14
C PRO A 73 2.93 37.90 -19.50
N ASP A 74 3.09 38.97 -20.28
CA ASP A 74 3.09 40.36 -19.79
C ASP A 74 1.71 41.04 -19.87
N MET A 75 0.68 40.34 -20.36
CA MET A 75 -0.66 40.90 -20.43
C MET A 75 -1.22 41.10 -19.02
N THR A 76 -1.81 42.28 -18.78
CA THR A 76 -2.51 42.58 -17.54
C THR A 76 -3.71 41.65 -17.35
N VAL A 77 -3.82 41.03 -16.17
CA VAL A 77 -4.96 40.17 -15.84
C VAL A 77 -6.15 40.98 -15.36
N THR A 78 -7.34 40.57 -15.80
CA THR A 78 -8.61 41.14 -15.34
C THR A 78 -9.21 40.30 -14.22
N ARG A 79 -10.16 40.87 -13.48
CA ARG A 79 -10.89 40.17 -12.42
C ARG A 79 -11.62 38.92 -12.94
N GLY A 80 -12.24 39.00 -14.12
CA GLY A 80 -12.86 37.86 -14.78
C GLY A 80 -11.86 36.74 -15.08
N MET A 81 -10.62 37.06 -15.47
CA MET A 81 -9.57 36.05 -15.69
C MET A 81 -9.19 35.33 -14.41
N VAL A 82 -8.99 36.05 -13.30
CA VAL A 82 -8.59 35.44 -12.03
C VAL A 82 -9.64 34.44 -11.53
N TYR A 83 -10.91 34.84 -11.48
CA TYR A 83 -11.97 33.92 -11.04
C TYR A 83 -12.24 32.79 -12.04
N GLN A 84 -12.07 33.02 -13.35
CA GLN A 84 -12.14 31.93 -14.32
C GLN A 84 -11.04 30.88 -14.10
N THR A 85 -9.82 31.31 -13.76
CA THR A 85 -8.73 30.35 -13.50
C THR A 85 -8.96 29.55 -12.23
N LEU A 86 -9.49 30.17 -11.17
CA LEU A 86 -9.89 29.44 -9.96
C LEU A 86 -11.02 28.45 -10.25
N TYR A 87 -12.02 28.85 -11.03
CA TYR A 87 -13.10 27.97 -11.46
C TYR A 87 -12.61 26.77 -12.28
N ASN A 88 -11.64 26.99 -13.18
CA ASN A 88 -11.00 25.90 -13.93
C ASN A 88 -10.21 24.96 -13.00
N MET A 89 -9.46 25.53 -12.05
CA MET A 89 -8.69 24.78 -11.07
C MET A 89 -9.58 23.93 -10.16
N ALA A 90 -10.77 24.41 -9.83
CA ALA A 90 -11.80 23.66 -9.10
C ALA A 90 -12.50 22.57 -9.94
N GLY A 91 -12.04 22.28 -11.16
CA GLY A 91 -12.64 21.26 -12.04
C GLY A 91 -13.91 21.73 -12.75
N ARG A 92 -14.16 23.03 -12.84
CA ARG A 92 -15.36 23.66 -13.44
C ARG A 92 -16.68 23.13 -12.85
N PRO A 93 -16.94 23.35 -11.54
CA PRO A 93 -18.16 22.88 -10.90
C PRO A 93 -19.44 23.35 -11.60
N ALA A 94 -20.52 22.57 -11.49
CA ALA A 94 -21.80 22.93 -12.09
C ALA A 94 -22.44 24.13 -11.39
N VAL A 95 -22.87 25.13 -12.17
CA VAL A 95 -23.51 26.35 -11.66
C VAL A 95 -25.03 26.21 -11.68
N ALA A 96 -25.65 26.19 -10.49
CA ALA A 96 -27.09 26.02 -10.36
C ALA A 96 -27.89 27.32 -10.57
N GLU A 97 -27.34 28.47 -10.15
CA GLU A 97 -27.97 29.79 -10.24
C GLU A 97 -27.00 30.80 -10.86
N ALA A 98 -27.53 31.77 -11.61
CA ALA A 98 -26.73 32.84 -12.18
C ALA A 98 -26.30 33.86 -11.11
N ALA A 99 -25.13 34.49 -11.32
CA ALA A 99 -24.63 35.53 -10.43
C ALA A 99 -25.62 36.71 -10.31
N THR A 100 -25.71 37.34 -9.13
CA THR A 100 -26.60 38.47 -8.87
C THR A 100 -26.05 39.81 -9.40
N PHE A 101 -24.79 39.81 -9.85
CA PHE A 101 -24.13 41.01 -10.38
C PHE A 101 -24.73 41.46 -11.73
N HIS A 102 -25.06 42.75 -11.84
CA HIS A 102 -25.79 43.29 -13.00
C HIS A 102 -24.97 43.35 -14.31
N ASP A 103 -23.64 43.25 -14.21
CA ASP A 103 -22.68 43.37 -15.33
C ASP A 103 -22.12 42.03 -15.82
N VAL A 104 -22.63 40.90 -15.30
CA VAL A 104 -22.11 39.55 -15.59
C VAL A 104 -22.86 38.81 -16.71
N ALA A 105 -24.16 39.06 -16.87
CA ALA A 105 -24.98 38.31 -17.83
C ALA A 105 -24.41 38.37 -19.27
N GLY A 106 -24.17 37.19 -19.87
CA GLY A 106 -23.62 37.06 -21.23
C GLY A 106 -22.10 37.22 -21.34
N LYS A 107 -21.37 37.31 -20.24
CA LYS A 107 -19.90 37.34 -20.21
C LYS A 107 -19.31 35.93 -20.21
N TRP A 108 -18.10 35.78 -20.73
CA TRP A 108 -17.40 34.49 -20.80
C TRP A 108 -17.00 33.94 -19.42
N TYR A 109 -16.92 34.81 -18.41
CA TYR A 109 -16.68 34.46 -17.00
C TYR A 109 -17.99 34.35 -16.19
N ALA A 110 -19.17 34.27 -16.83
CA ALA A 110 -20.44 34.30 -16.10
C ALA A 110 -20.58 33.14 -15.11
N ASP A 111 -20.21 31.93 -15.52
CA ASP A 111 -20.28 30.75 -14.66
C ASP A 111 -19.26 30.85 -13.52
N ALA A 112 -18.04 31.31 -13.82
CA ALA A 112 -17.02 31.53 -12.80
C ALA A 112 -17.43 32.60 -11.77
N ALA A 113 -18.08 33.68 -12.21
CA ALA A 113 -18.59 34.72 -11.32
C ALA A 113 -19.76 34.24 -10.45
N ALA A 114 -20.63 33.38 -11.00
CA ALA A 114 -21.73 32.78 -10.26
C ALA A 114 -21.25 31.77 -9.22
N TRP A 115 -20.32 30.88 -9.60
CA TRP A 115 -19.65 29.97 -8.69
C TRP A 115 -18.93 30.73 -7.58
N ALA A 116 -18.11 31.72 -7.92
CA ALA A 116 -17.37 32.50 -6.93
C ALA A 116 -18.28 33.30 -5.96
N GLU A 117 -19.49 33.67 -6.39
CA GLU A 117 -20.48 34.28 -5.50
C GLU A 117 -21.11 33.26 -4.55
N ASP A 118 -21.47 32.07 -5.04
CA ASP A 118 -22.07 30.99 -4.23
C ASP A 118 -21.08 30.44 -3.19
N GLU A 119 -19.80 30.29 -3.57
CA GLU A 119 -18.70 29.90 -2.68
C GLU A 119 -18.26 31.04 -1.74
N GLY A 120 -18.79 32.25 -1.90
CA GLY A 120 -18.46 33.41 -1.04
C GLY A 120 -17.07 34.03 -1.32
N LEU A 121 -16.40 33.67 -2.40
CA LEU A 121 -15.08 34.20 -2.81
C LEU A 121 -15.14 35.66 -3.29
N THR A 122 -16.35 36.19 -3.54
CA THR A 122 -16.56 37.58 -3.94
C THR A 122 -17.95 38.08 -3.57
N ALA A 123 -18.01 39.28 -2.99
CA ALA A 123 -19.25 40.06 -2.85
C ALA A 123 -19.39 41.17 -3.92
N GLY A 124 -18.51 41.16 -4.93
CA GLY A 124 -18.41 42.20 -5.95
C GLY A 124 -17.60 43.42 -5.52
N THR A 125 -17.57 44.45 -6.35
CA THR A 125 -16.86 45.73 -6.09
C THR A 125 -17.77 46.79 -5.46
N GLY A 126 -19.02 46.43 -5.14
CA GLY A 126 -20.07 47.32 -4.63
C GLY A 126 -21.12 47.67 -5.68
N GLN A 127 -22.24 48.27 -5.25
CA GLN A 127 -23.38 48.64 -6.11
C GLN A 127 -23.94 47.49 -6.98
N GLY A 128 -23.72 46.24 -6.56
CA GLY A 128 -24.12 45.04 -7.30
C GLY A 128 -23.30 44.76 -8.57
N ALA A 129 -22.06 45.27 -8.70
CA ALA A 129 -21.17 45.01 -9.83
C ALA A 129 -20.10 43.95 -9.50
N PHE A 130 -19.73 43.14 -10.48
CA PHE A 130 -18.57 42.23 -10.43
C PHE A 130 -17.28 42.91 -10.91
N ASP A 131 -17.37 43.82 -11.90
CA ASP A 131 -16.24 44.50 -12.56
C ASP A 131 -15.25 43.53 -13.22
N GLY A 132 -15.75 42.56 -13.98
CA GLY A 132 -14.94 41.48 -14.57
C GLY A 132 -13.84 41.94 -15.54
N GLU A 133 -13.99 43.09 -16.21
CA GLU A 133 -12.98 43.61 -17.14
C GLU A 133 -11.91 44.48 -16.44
N ARG A 134 -12.04 44.74 -15.14
CA ARG A 134 -11.12 45.60 -14.39
C ARG A 134 -9.79 44.89 -14.16
N ALA A 135 -8.68 45.61 -14.38
CA ALA A 135 -7.34 45.14 -14.03
C ALA A 135 -7.23 44.90 -12.52
N MET A 136 -6.62 43.78 -12.14
CA MET A 136 -6.35 43.47 -10.74
C MET A 136 -4.93 43.84 -10.34
N THR A 137 -4.78 44.34 -9.12
CA THR A 137 -3.49 44.63 -8.49
C THR A 137 -2.92 43.40 -7.80
N ARG A 138 -1.60 43.36 -7.59
CA ARG A 138 -0.93 42.23 -6.91
C ARG A 138 -1.45 41.97 -5.50
N GLN A 139 -1.80 43.01 -4.74
CA GLN A 139 -2.41 42.84 -3.42
C GLN A 139 -3.82 42.24 -3.49
N GLU A 140 -4.57 42.50 -4.56
CA GLU A 140 -5.87 41.84 -4.77
C GLU A 140 -5.71 40.36 -5.13
N LEU A 141 -4.71 40.00 -5.94
CA LEU A 141 -4.40 38.59 -6.24
C LEU A 141 -4.00 37.86 -4.96
N GLY A 142 -3.05 38.41 -4.19
CA GLY A 142 -2.62 37.83 -2.92
C GLY A 142 -3.79 37.60 -1.98
N LYS A 143 -4.65 38.61 -1.79
CA LYS A 143 -5.85 38.46 -0.98
C LYS A 143 -6.81 37.39 -1.50
N VAL A 144 -7.16 37.40 -2.79
CA VAL A 144 -8.13 36.44 -3.35
C VAL A 144 -7.64 35.00 -3.22
N PHE A 145 -6.36 34.73 -3.47
CA PHE A 145 -5.82 33.37 -3.36
C PHE A 145 -5.60 32.94 -1.93
N ALA A 146 -5.24 33.84 -1.01
CA ALA A 146 -5.22 33.52 0.42
C ALA A 146 -6.64 33.21 0.92
N ASP A 147 -7.63 34.02 0.57
CA ASP A 147 -9.03 33.75 0.94
C ASP A 147 -9.53 32.43 0.33
N TYR A 148 -9.10 32.08 -0.90
CA TYR A 148 -9.42 30.79 -1.50
C TYR A 148 -8.67 29.63 -0.83
N ALA A 149 -7.39 29.78 -0.48
CA ALA A 149 -6.62 28.79 0.25
C ALA A 149 -7.24 28.49 1.61
N ASP A 150 -7.64 29.54 2.34
CA ASP A 150 -8.39 29.43 3.60
C ASP A 150 -9.71 28.68 3.39
N ALA A 151 -10.43 28.97 2.30
CA ALA A 151 -11.68 28.27 1.97
C ALA A 151 -11.46 26.78 1.59
N GLN A 152 -10.22 26.39 1.24
CA GLN A 152 -9.82 25.01 0.97
C GLN A 152 -9.05 24.38 2.16
N GLY A 153 -9.05 25.01 3.34
CA GLY A 153 -8.43 24.47 4.55
C GLY A 153 -6.92 24.70 4.67
N ALA A 154 -6.30 25.43 3.75
CA ALA A 154 -4.89 25.78 3.82
C ALA A 154 -4.70 27.11 4.59
N HIS A 155 -4.45 26.99 5.90
CA HIS A 155 -4.27 28.14 6.80
C HIS A 155 -2.80 28.44 7.10
N ALA A 156 -2.46 29.72 7.28
CA ALA A 156 -1.17 30.14 7.77
C ALA A 156 -1.27 31.40 8.65
N ALA A 157 -0.42 31.47 9.67
CA ALA A 157 -0.25 32.70 10.45
C ALA A 157 0.34 33.82 9.57
N ASN A 158 -0.09 35.06 9.80
CA ASN A 158 0.35 36.22 9.02
C ASN A 158 1.88 36.37 9.03
N ALA A 159 2.49 36.43 7.84
CA ALA A 159 3.92 36.67 7.71
C ALA A 159 4.31 38.11 8.09
N ASP A 160 5.50 38.27 8.67
CA ASP A 160 6.10 39.60 8.83
C ASP A 160 6.56 40.15 7.47
N LEU A 161 5.92 41.22 7.01
CA LEU A 161 6.28 41.89 5.76
C LEU A 161 7.47 42.84 5.88
N SER A 162 8.11 42.98 7.04
CA SER A 162 9.20 43.94 7.28
C SER A 162 10.40 43.76 6.34
N ALA A 163 10.59 42.56 5.78
CA ALA A 163 11.59 42.27 4.76
C ALA A 163 11.33 42.98 3.42
N TYR A 164 10.10 43.43 3.15
CA TYR A 164 9.73 44.09 1.91
C TYR A 164 9.76 45.63 2.06
N THR A 165 10.56 46.26 1.22
CA THR A 165 10.80 47.73 1.26
C THR A 165 9.57 48.58 0.94
N ASP A 166 8.53 47.98 0.34
CA ASP A 166 7.26 48.63 0.00
C ASP A 166 6.05 48.07 0.76
N ALA A 167 6.25 47.33 1.86
CA ALA A 167 5.18 46.79 2.70
C ALA A 167 4.19 47.87 3.22
N ALA A 168 4.66 49.11 3.40
CA ALA A 168 3.82 50.25 3.77
C ALA A 168 2.83 50.67 2.66
N SER A 169 3.02 50.22 1.43
CA SER A 169 2.13 50.50 0.29
C SER A 169 0.98 49.49 0.17
N VAL A 170 0.99 48.42 0.97
CA VAL A 170 -0.13 47.48 1.06
C VAL A 170 -1.29 48.21 1.75
N ALA A 171 -2.43 48.28 1.08
CA ALA A 171 -3.62 48.92 1.63
C ALA A 171 -4.14 48.16 2.85
N ASP A 172 -4.68 48.87 3.84
CA ASP A 172 -5.13 48.26 5.10
C ASP A 172 -6.15 47.12 4.89
N TRP A 173 -7.04 47.25 3.89
CA TRP A 173 -8.03 46.22 3.56
C TRP A 173 -7.42 44.96 2.93
N ALA A 174 -6.22 45.05 2.36
CA ALA A 174 -5.50 43.95 1.71
C ALA A 174 -4.41 43.34 2.59
N ARG A 175 -4.00 44.05 3.66
CA ARG A 175 -2.83 43.73 4.48
C ARG A 175 -2.83 42.30 4.98
N ASP A 176 -3.91 41.92 5.64
CA ASP A 176 -4.10 40.59 6.21
C ASP A 176 -4.01 39.47 5.14
N GLY A 177 -4.70 39.64 4.01
CA GLY A 177 -4.63 38.65 2.91
C GLY A 177 -3.26 38.56 2.24
N VAL A 178 -2.53 39.68 2.14
CA VAL A 178 -1.15 39.69 1.60
C VAL A 178 -0.18 39.02 2.58
N GLU A 179 -0.34 39.25 3.88
CA GLU A 179 0.47 38.59 4.92
C GLU A 179 0.29 37.07 4.88
N ARG A 180 -0.96 36.58 4.76
CA ARG A 180 -1.23 35.14 4.59
C ARG A 180 -0.73 34.59 3.27
N ALA A 181 -0.90 35.30 2.16
CA ALA A 181 -0.38 34.85 0.87
C ALA A 181 1.14 34.70 0.87
N VAL A 182 1.87 35.55 1.60
CA VAL A 182 3.32 35.41 1.78
C VAL A 182 3.65 34.21 2.68
N ALA A 183 2.90 34.00 3.76
CA ALA A 183 3.10 32.88 4.67
C ALA A 183 2.88 31.51 3.99
N LEU A 184 1.84 31.42 3.15
CA LEU A 184 1.50 30.23 2.36
C LEU A 184 2.46 30.00 1.15
N GLY A 185 3.42 30.89 0.92
CA GLY A 185 4.28 30.83 -0.28
C GLY A 185 3.57 31.13 -1.60
N LEU A 186 2.30 31.53 -1.57
CA LEU A 186 1.52 31.92 -2.75
C LEU A 186 2.09 33.18 -3.39
N LEU A 187 2.41 34.19 -2.58
CA LEU A 187 2.95 35.47 -3.05
C LEU A 187 4.39 35.65 -2.61
N SER A 188 5.27 35.89 -3.57
CA SER A 188 6.65 36.30 -3.32
C SER A 188 6.94 37.69 -3.93
N GLY A 189 7.90 38.38 -3.33
CA GLY A 189 8.40 39.65 -3.84
C GLY A 189 9.56 39.49 -4.81
N ASN A 190 9.82 40.54 -5.59
CA ASN A 190 11.00 40.64 -6.46
C ASN A 190 11.92 41.73 -5.91
N GLN A 191 13.21 41.44 -5.72
CA GLN A 191 14.19 42.38 -5.16
C GLN A 191 13.70 43.07 -3.87
N ASN A 192 13.13 42.30 -2.94
CA ASN A 192 12.56 42.77 -1.67
C ASN A 192 11.40 43.78 -1.85
N ARG A 193 10.60 43.64 -2.93
CA ARG A 193 9.39 44.44 -3.18
C ARG A 193 8.19 43.56 -3.54
N LEU A 194 7.04 43.81 -2.90
CA LEU A 194 5.77 43.15 -3.19
C LEU A 194 5.03 43.81 -4.37
N SER A 195 5.29 45.08 -4.64
CA SER A 195 4.60 45.91 -5.64
C SER A 195 3.06 45.85 -5.52
N PRO A 196 2.49 46.13 -4.33
CA PRO A 196 1.10 45.78 -4.01
C PRO A 196 0.06 46.48 -4.89
N THR A 197 0.32 47.72 -5.32
CA THR A 197 -0.58 48.51 -6.18
C THR A 197 -0.31 48.33 -7.68
N GLY A 198 0.72 47.57 -8.05
CA GLY A 198 1.02 47.25 -9.44
C GLY A 198 -0.03 46.30 -10.02
N THR A 199 -0.41 46.52 -11.28
CA THR A 199 -1.31 45.62 -12.02
C THR A 199 -0.62 44.29 -12.28
N ALA A 200 -1.29 43.19 -11.98
CA ALA A 200 -0.75 41.85 -12.14
C ALA A 200 -0.71 41.41 -13.60
N GLN A 201 0.27 40.59 -13.95
CA GLN A 201 0.49 40.02 -15.27
C GLN A 201 0.09 38.54 -15.32
N ARG A 202 -0.15 38.00 -16.53
CA ARG A 202 -0.54 36.59 -16.72
C ARG A 202 0.50 35.60 -16.23
N SER A 203 1.78 35.92 -16.36
CA SER A 203 2.89 35.11 -15.82
C SER A 203 2.84 35.02 -14.29
N GLU A 204 2.52 36.12 -13.62
CA GLU A 204 2.39 36.17 -12.16
C GLU A 204 1.16 35.37 -11.69
N LEU A 205 0.04 35.44 -12.42
CA LEU A 205 -1.14 34.60 -12.14
C LEU A 205 -0.82 33.11 -12.30
N ALA A 206 -0.09 32.74 -13.36
CA ALA A 206 0.31 31.35 -13.58
C ALA A 206 1.19 30.81 -12.45
N GLN A 207 2.17 31.60 -11.98
CA GLN A 207 3.00 31.23 -10.85
C GLN A 207 2.19 31.03 -9.58
N LEU A 208 1.22 31.90 -9.34
CA LEU A 208 0.40 31.85 -8.14
C LEU A 208 -0.52 30.63 -8.13
N LEU A 209 -1.06 30.24 -9.30
CA LEU A 209 -1.81 28.99 -9.49
C LEU A 209 -0.93 27.75 -9.30
N MET A 210 0.32 27.76 -9.78
CA MET A 210 1.28 26.67 -9.55
C MET A 210 1.59 26.52 -8.06
N ASN A 211 1.89 27.62 -7.37
CA ASN A 211 2.14 27.58 -5.92
C ASN A 211 0.91 27.10 -5.16
N PHE A 212 -0.28 27.51 -5.58
CA PHE A 212 -1.53 27.03 -4.99
C PHE A 212 -1.71 25.52 -5.17
N GLY A 213 -1.40 24.98 -6.36
CA GLY A 213 -1.50 23.54 -6.62
C GLY A 213 -0.52 22.67 -5.82
N ALA A 214 0.50 23.28 -5.21
CA ALA A 214 1.43 22.61 -4.31
C ALA A 214 1.01 22.69 -2.83
N LEU A 215 -0.09 23.36 -2.50
CA LEU A 215 -0.64 23.36 -1.14
C LEU A 215 -1.33 22.02 -0.86
N GLY A 216 -1.11 21.46 0.33
CA GLY A 216 -1.93 20.37 0.85
C GLY A 216 -3.29 20.92 1.28
N PHE A 217 -4.38 20.28 0.85
CA PHE A 217 -5.74 20.64 1.21
C PHE A 217 -6.32 19.60 2.16
N GLU A 218 -6.97 20.06 3.22
CA GLU A 218 -7.69 19.16 4.11
C GLU A 218 -8.95 18.63 3.42
N SER A 219 -9.13 17.31 3.44
CA SER A 219 -10.32 16.69 2.90
C SER A 219 -11.34 16.43 4.01
N PRO A 220 -12.66 16.54 3.74
CA PRO A 220 -13.66 16.05 4.68
C PRO A 220 -13.40 14.57 5.00
N ALA A 221 -13.42 14.21 6.28
CA ALA A 221 -13.13 12.86 6.73
C ALA A 221 -14.05 11.81 6.09
N GLU A 222 -15.24 12.19 5.62
CA GLU A 222 -16.18 11.30 4.94
C GLU A 222 -15.56 10.61 3.71
N ALA A 223 -14.77 11.33 2.91
CA ALA A 223 -14.14 10.75 1.73
C ALA A 223 -13.06 9.72 2.11
N TYR A 224 -12.30 10.01 3.16
CA TYR A 224 -11.30 9.10 3.69
C TYR A 224 -11.95 7.86 4.33
N ILE A 225 -12.95 8.06 5.19
CA ILE A 225 -13.72 6.97 5.80
C ILE A 225 -14.30 6.04 4.73
N GLN A 226 -14.79 6.60 3.61
CA GLN A 226 -15.33 5.79 2.52
C GLN A 226 -14.24 4.97 1.80
N ALA A 227 -13.03 5.51 1.66
CA ALA A 227 -11.91 4.81 1.02
C ALA A 227 -11.23 3.78 1.94
N HIS A 228 -11.29 4.01 3.26
CA HIS A 228 -10.58 3.25 4.30
C HIS A 228 -11.54 2.51 5.24
N ALA A 229 -12.73 2.14 4.74
CA ALA A 229 -13.77 1.51 5.57
C ALA A 229 -13.32 0.16 6.16
N ASP A 230 -12.45 -0.56 5.45
CA ASP A 230 -11.92 -1.86 5.86
C ASP A 230 -10.74 -1.74 6.85
N ASP A 231 -10.17 -0.54 7.00
CA ASP A 231 -9.04 -0.26 7.91
C ASP A 231 -9.50 -0.03 9.36
N PHE A 232 -10.83 0.02 9.60
CA PHE A 232 -11.38 0.22 10.93
C PHE A 232 -11.26 -1.03 11.80
N PHE A 233 -10.56 -0.89 12.92
CA PHE A 233 -10.35 -1.96 13.89
C PHE A 233 -11.02 -1.65 15.22
N LEU A 234 -11.36 -2.70 15.98
CA LEU A 234 -11.90 -2.52 17.33
C LEU A 234 -10.80 -2.11 18.31
N THR A 235 -11.05 -1.07 19.10
CA THR A 235 -10.23 -0.65 20.22
C THR A 235 -11.08 -0.53 21.49
N GLY A 236 -10.49 -0.57 22.68
CA GLY A 236 -11.19 -0.38 23.96
C GLY A 236 -10.76 0.90 24.66
N LYS A 237 -11.54 1.47 25.57
CA LYS A 237 -11.01 2.53 26.47
C LYS A 237 -10.13 1.92 27.55
N THR A 238 -8.94 2.49 27.78
CA THR A 238 -8.15 2.16 28.97
C THR A 238 -8.83 2.73 30.23
N GLU A 239 -8.49 2.20 31.39
CA GLU A 239 -8.91 2.81 32.64
C GLU A 239 -8.03 4.05 32.92
N TYR A 240 -8.63 5.24 32.95
CA TYR A 240 -7.90 6.49 33.23
C TYR A 240 -8.75 7.46 34.08
N THR A 241 -8.07 8.46 34.65
CA THR A 241 -8.71 9.52 35.44
C THR A 241 -8.67 10.81 34.64
N ILE A 242 -9.81 11.48 34.52
CA ILE A 242 -9.91 12.83 33.99
C ILE A 242 -10.48 13.77 35.05
N GLN A 243 -10.60 15.05 34.73
CA GLN A 243 -11.29 16.01 35.58
C GLN A 243 -12.50 16.62 34.88
N GLY A 244 -13.59 16.84 35.61
CA GLY A 244 -14.81 17.48 35.10
C GLY A 244 -15.22 18.72 35.90
N MET A 245 -15.77 19.72 35.23
CA MET A 245 -16.19 21.00 35.83
C MET A 245 -17.39 21.59 35.09
N MET A 246 -18.42 22.05 35.80
CA MET A 246 -19.45 22.94 35.20
C MET A 246 -19.00 24.40 35.33
N VAL A 247 -19.42 25.27 34.41
CA VAL A 247 -19.08 26.70 34.45
C VAL A 247 -20.21 27.52 35.08
N SER A 248 -19.88 28.60 35.79
CA SER A 248 -20.87 29.57 36.33
C SER A 248 -21.24 30.70 35.37
N LYS A 249 -20.58 30.74 34.21
CA LYS A 249 -20.79 31.70 33.12
C LYS A 249 -20.24 31.14 31.83
N GLU A 250 -20.63 31.73 30.70
CA GLU A 250 -20.03 31.43 29.40
C GLU A 250 -18.50 31.56 29.48
N THR A 251 -17.81 30.49 29.09
CA THR A 251 -16.36 30.34 29.21
C THR A 251 -15.83 29.74 27.91
N SER A 252 -14.94 30.47 27.23
CA SER A 252 -14.27 30.00 26.03
C SER A 252 -12.80 29.71 26.29
N PHE A 253 -12.25 28.70 25.62
CA PHE A 253 -10.85 28.32 25.69
C PHE A 253 -10.44 27.63 24.38
N HIS A 254 -9.14 27.68 24.08
CA HIS A 254 -8.56 27.00 22.94
C HIS A 254 -8.01 25.64 23.38
N ASN A 255 -8.29 24.59 22.62
CA ASN A 255 -7.66 23.28 22.78
C ASN A 255 -6.49 23.17 21.80
N GLU A 256 -5.27 23.22 22.32
CA GLU A 256 -4.04 23.16 21.51
C GLU A 256 -3.87 21.82 20.77
N LEU A 257 -4.39 20.70 21.31
CA LEU A 257 -4.23 19.38 20.67
C LEU A 257 -5.11 19.20 19.43
N GLU A 258 -6.28 19.83 19.43
CA GLU A 258 -7.25 19.74 18.33
C GLU A 258 -7.24 21.01 17.47
N ASN A 259 -6.52 22.05 17.91
CA ASN A 259 -6.51 23.39 17.34
C ASN A 259 -7.92 23.99 17.18
N VAL A 260 -8.78 23.80 18.20
CA VAL A 260 -10.20 24.19 18.19
C VAL A 260 -10.56 25.07 19.38
N ASP A 261 -11.35 26.11 19.12
CA ASP A 261 -11.94 26.97 20.16
C ASP A 261 -13.26 26.40 20.67
N TYR A 262 -13.31 26.10 21.95
CA TYR A 262 -14.52 25.64 22.63
C TYR A 262 -15.18 26.77 23.42
N THR A 263 -16.50 26.69 23.56
CA THR A 263 -17.28 27.57 24.45
C THR A 263 -18.26 26.77 25.29
N ALA A 264 -18.04 26.74 26.61
CA ALA A 264 -18.94 26.16 27.59
C ALA A 264 -19.97 27.19 28.08
N THR A 265 -21.23 26.80 28.21
CA THR A 265 -22.35 27.65 28.65
C THR A 265 -22.82 27.32 30.07
N ASP A 266 -23.30 28.31 30.84
CA ASP A 266 -23.97 28.07 32.13
C ASP A 266 -25.44 27.71 31.92
N ASP A 267 -25.68 26.55 31.32
CA ASP A 267 -27.01 25.99 31.04
C ASP A 267 -27.38 24.83 31.98
N GLY A 268 -26.42 24.37 32.81
CA GLY A 268 -26.57 23.18 33.64
C GLY A 268 -26.42 21.85 32.88
N GLU A 269 -26.08 21.91 31.59
CA GLU A 269 -25.84 20.77 30.71
C GLU A 269 -24.37 20.69 30.24
N SER A 270 -23.66 21.80 30.12
CA SER A 270 -22.28 21.83 29.62
C SER A 270 -21.26 21.57 30.73
N VAL A 271 -20.42 20.56 30.52
CA VAL A 271 -19.30 20.18 31.41
C VAL A 271 -18.00 20.33 30.64
N VAL A 272 -17.04 21.08 31.19
CA VAL A 272 -15.66 21.10 30.72
C VAL A 272 -14.97 19.86 31.26
N LEU A 273 -14.47 19.03 30.36
CA LEU A 273 -13.60 17.90 30.68
C LEU A 273 -12.15 18.34 30.47
N LYS A 274 -11.27 17.87 31.35
CA LYS A 274 -9.83 18.04 31.25
C LYS A 274 -9.17 16.66 31.25
N GLY A 275 -8.49 16.33 30.17
CA GLY A 275 -7.81 15.04 30.01
C GLY A 275 -6.49 14.95 30.78
N THR A 276 -5.81 13.80 30.63
CA THR A 276 -4.61 13.45 31.39
C THR A 276 -3.37 14.23 30.96
N VAL A 277 -3.36 14.79 29.74
CA VAL A 277 -2.25 15.60 29.22
C VAL A 277 -2.55 17.10 29.25
N GLY A 278 -3.68 17.50 29.85
CA GLY A 278 -4.02 18.88 30.18
C GLY A 278 -4.96 19.57 29.18
N GLU A 279 -5.29 18.89 28.10
CA GLU A 279 -6.27 19.28 27.09
C GLU A 279 -7.67 19.43 27.70
N GLN A 280 -8.48 20.33 27.15
CA GLN A 280 -9.84 20.60 27.61
C GLN A 280 -10.82 20.61 26.46
N TRP A 281 -12.04 20.11 26.69
CA TRP A 281 -13.14 20.14 25.73
C TRP A 281 -14.48 20.19 26.45
N VAL A 282 -15.56 20.48 25.72
CA VAL A 282 -16.92 20.58 26.27
C VAL A 282 -17.71 19.30 25.97
N ALA A 283 -18.37 18.74 26.99
CA ALA A 283 -19.24 17.58 26.86
C ALA A 283 -20.59 17.84 27.54
N LYS A 284 -21.65 17.16 27.06
CA LYS A 284 -22.94 17.17 27.74
C LYS A 284 -22.90 16.37 29.04
N LEU A 285 -23.50 16.91 30.10
CA LEU A 285 -23.60 16.31 31.41
C LEU A 285 -24.17 14.89 31.32
N SER A 286 -25.19 14.65 30.49
CA SER A 286 -25.73 13.30 30.27
C SER A 286 -24.66 12.31 29.80
N LYS A 287 -23.82 12.68 28.83
CA LYS A 287 -22.70 11.86 28.33
C LYS A 287 -21.66 11.62 29.42
N VAL A 288 -21.36 12.63 30.25
CA VAL A 288 -20.42 12.51 31.37
C VAL A 288 -20.94 11.53 32.43
N LEU A 289 -22.21 11.62 32.80
CA LEU A 289 -22.85 10.70 33.75
C LEU A 289 -22.93 9.27 33.22
N GLU A 290 -23.04 9.11 31.90
CA GLU A 290 -23.03 7.80 31.23
C GLU A 290 -21.63 7.22 31.10
N THR A 291 -20.59 8.04 30.93
CA THR A 291 -19.22 7.57 30.63
C THR A 291 -18.35 7.39 31.87
N TYR A 292 -18.58 8.17 32.95
CA TYR A 292 -17.66 8.24 34.08
C TYR A 292 -18.32 7.87 35.43
N THR A 293 -17.49 7.42 36.35
CA THR A 293 -17.78 7.30 37.79
C THR A 293 -17.03 8.39 38.56
N LYS A 294 -17.33 8.51 39.85
CA LYS A 294 -16.44 9.23 40.78
C LYS A 294 -15.09 8.52 40.87
N ALA A 295 -14.07 9.22 41.36
CA ALA A 295 -12.73 8.66 41.55
C ALA A 295 -12.69 7.38 42.43
N ASP A 296 -13.66 7.22 43.33
CA ASP A 296 -13.81 6.01 44.17
C ASP A 296 -14.60 4.87 43.51
N GLY A 297 -15.01 5.04 42.24
CA GLY A 297 -15.78 4.06 41.47
C GLY A 297 -17.30 4.13 41.68
N THR A 298 -17.80 5.01 42.56
CA THR A 298 -19.25 5.15 42.78
C THR A 298 -19.95 5.91 41.65
N ALA A 299 -21.26 5.69 41.51
CA ALA A 299 -22.07 6.31 40.46
C ALA A 299 -22.04 7.84 40.53
N LEU A 300 -21.81 8.48 39.39
CA LEU A 300 -21.83 9.93 39.22
C LEU A 300 -23.26 10.43 39.03
N THR A 301 -23.59 11.60 39.58
CA THR A 301 -24.90 12.25 39.47
C THR A 301 -24.75 13.73 39.13
N ALA A 302 -25.82 14.36 38.62
CA ALA A 302 -25.81 15.79 38.31
C ALA A 302 -25.49 16.67 39.55
N GLU A 303 -25.87 16.22 40.76
CA GLU A 303 -25.59 16.96 42.00
C GLU A 303 -24.08 17.07 42.28
N ASP A 304 -23.27 16.11 41.86
CA ASP A 304 -21.81 16.10 42.06
C ASP A 304 -21.11 17.30 41.38
N PHE A 305 -21.74 17.86 40.35
CA PHE A 305 -21.23 19.04 39.64
C PHE A 305 -21.76 20.37 40.18
N THR A 306 -22.86 20.38 40.92
CA THR A 306 -23.47 21.63 41.43
C THR A 306 -22.57 22.37 42.43
N GLY A 307 -21.83 21.62 43.26
CA GLY A 307 -20.84 22.16 44.19
C GLY A 307 -19.48 22.46 43.55
N SER A 308 -19.31 22.08 42.28
CA SER A 308 -18.04 22.08 41.53
C SER A 308 -18.12 23.06 40.36
N LYS A 309 -18.99 24.07 40.44
CA LYS A 309 -18.97 25.16 39.47
C LYS A 309 -17.64 25.91 39.57
N ASP A 310 -16.98 26.07 38.44
CA ASP A 310 -15.64 26.68 38.32
C ASP A 310 -14.55 25.94 39.13
N THR A 311 -14.76 24.67 39.52
CA THR A 311 -13.76 23.83 40.17
C THR A 311 -13.80 22.40 39.62
N PHE A 312 -12.63 21.85 39.27
CA PHE A 312 -12.51 20.49 38.75
C PHE A 312 -12.70 19.43 39.85
N ILE A 313 -13.37 18.33 39.49
CA ILE A 313 -13.44 17.09 40.27
C ILE A 313 -12.87 15.92 39.48
N ASP A 314 -12.24 14.97 40.16
CA ASP A 314 -11.67 13.79 39.53
C ASP A 314 -12.76 12.76 39.18
N LEU A 315 -12.72 12.27 37.95
CA LEU A 315 -13.64 11.31 37.36
C LEU A 315 -12.85 10.11 36.84
N LYS A 316 -13.44 8.92 36.91
CA LYS A 316 -12.82 7.68 36.41
C LYS A 316 -13.68 7.08 35.30
N THR A 317 -13.08 6.59 34.21
CA THR A 317 -13.83 5.91 33.14
C THR A 317 -14.59 4.70 33.70
N LYS A 318 -15.84 4.49 33.26
CA LYS A 318 -16.56 3.25 33.60
C LYS A 318 -15.90 2.05 32.93
N ALA A 319 -15.74 0.95 33.67
CA ALA A 319 -15.25 -0.32 33.13
C ALA A 319 -16.42 -1.17 32.60
N GLU A 320 -16.27 -1.71 31.38
CA GLU A 320 -17.15 -2.66 30.62
C GLU A 320 -18.39 -2.11 29.86
N PRO A 321 -18.56 -2.46 28.56
CA PRO A 321 -17.56 -2.61 27.50
C PRO A 321 -17.70 -1.47 26.47
N ASP A 322 -16.72 -0.57 26.43
CA ASP A 322 -16.66 0.56 25.49
C ASP A 322 -15.75 0.24 24.30
N THR A 323 -16.11 -0.79 23.52
CA THR A 323 -15.42 -1.02 22.25
C THR A 323 -15.76 0.12 21.30
N ASN A 324 -14.74 0.79 20.77
CA ASN A 324 -14.84 1.78 19.71
C ASN A 324 -14.22 1.19 18.45
N PHE A 325 -14.58 1.73 17.30
CA PHE A 325 -13.81 1.53 16.09
C PHE A 325 -12.80 2.66 15.96
N ALA A 326 -11.58 2.33 15.56
CA ALA A 326 -10.53 3.28 15.26
C ALA A 326 -9.97 3.01 13.87
N CYS A 327 -9.55 4.07 13.19
CA CYS A 327 -8.82 4.03 11.93
C CYS A 327 -7.61 4.93 12.07
N PHE A 328 -6.42 4.40 11.78
CA PHE A 328 -5.19 5.19 11.76
C PHE A 328 -5.19 6.11 10.53
N VAL A 329 -4.74 7.35 10.70
CA VAL A 329 -4.59 8.35 9.65
C VAL A 329 -3.12 8.79 9.63
N PRO A 330 -2.34 8.36 8.63
CA PRO A 330 -0.93 8.72 8.52
C PRO A 330 -0.69 10.23 8.54
N ALA A 331 0.44 10.68 9.12
CA ALA A 331 0.74 12.10 9.36
C ALA A 331 0.75 13.00 8.10
N ASP A 332 0.93 12.42 6.92
CA ASP A 332 0.87 13.10 5.62
C ASP A 332 -0.57 13.26 5.08
N VAL A 333 -1.54 12.54 5.63
CA VAL A 333 -2.97 12.67 5.33
C VAL A 333 -3.62 13.65 6.30
N ARG A 334 -4.22 14.71 5.77
CA ARG A 334 -4.96 15.70 6.56
C ARG A 334 -6.44 15.67 6.28
N LEU A 335 -7.22 15.57 7.35
CA LEU A 335 -8.67 15.46 7.27
C LEU A 335 -9.33 16.48 8.20
N THR A 336 -10.52 16.91 7.80
CA THR A 336 -11.40 17.70 8.66
C THR A 336 -12.60 16.85 9.06
N VAL A 337 -12.86 16.71 10.36
CA VAL A 337 -14.02 15.99 10.91
C VAL A 337 -15.05 16.99 11.40
N ASN A 338 -16.25 16.96 10.82
CA ASN A 338 -17.38 17.72 11.34
C ASN A 338 -18.11 16.89 12.40
N THR A 339 -18.09 17.31 13.66
CA THR A 339 -18.79 16.58 14.72
C THR A 339 -20.28 16.92 14.72
N ALA A 340 -21.11 16.00 15.22
CA ALA A 340 -22.55 16.24 15.42
C ALA A 340 -22.84 17.41 16.40
N TRP A 341 -21.83 17.90 17.11
CA TRP A 341 -21.91 18.99 18.09
C TRP A 341 -21.63 20.36 17.46
N GLY A 342 -21.25 20.40 16.18
CA GLY A 342 -20.99 21.63 15.43
C GLY A 342 -19.53 22.09 15.48
N ASP A 343 -18.65 21.26 16.05
CA ASP A 343 -17.21 21.48 16.04
C ASP A 343 -16.60 20.94 14.73
N VAL A 344 -15.50 21.55 14.32
CA VAL A 344 -14.71 21.16 13.16
C VAL A 344 -13.34 20.77 13.69
N LEU A 345 -13.02 19.48 13.69
CA LEU A 345 -11.74 18.96 14.19
C LEU A 345 -10.78 18.73 13.03
N HIS A 346 -9.48 18.95 13.28
CA HIS A 346 -8.41 18.74 12.31
C HIS A 346 -7.61 17.48 12.68
N VAL A 347 -7.43 16.59 11.71
CA VAL A 347 -6.59 15.38 11.82
C VAL A 347 -5.21 15.71 11.26
N ASN A 348 -4.16 15.35 12.00
CA ASN A 348 -2.76 15.62 11.66
C ASN A 348 -2.48 17.12 11.43
N ASP A 349 -2.93 17.94 12.38
CA ASP A 349 -2.74 19.39 12.37
C ASP A 349 -1.24 19.77 12.42
N PRO A 350 -0.73 20.64 11.53
CA PRO A 350 0.70 20.96 11.47
C PRO A 350 1.26 21.68 12.71
N SER A 351 0.42 22.22 13.58
CA SER A 351 0.83 22.91 14.80
C SER A 351 1.05 21.98 15.99
N SER A 352 0.64 20.71 15.87
CA SER A 352 0.73 19.69 16.91
C SER A 352 1.72 18.57 16.54
N GLU A 353 2.18 17.83 17.55
CA GLU A 353 3.05 16.66 17.37
C GLU A 353 2.20 15.40 17.31
N HIS A 354 2.22 14.68 16.19
CA HIS A 354 1.33 13.54 15.92
C HIS A 354 2.02 12.17 15.91
N GLY A 355 3.35 12.14 16.07
CA GLY A 355 4.13 10.92 15.81
C GLY A 355 3.94 10.46 14.36
N TYR A 356 3.52 9.21 14.16
CA TYR A 356 3.26 8.67 12.82
C TYR A 356 1.90 9.10 12.24
N GLY A 357 1.01 9.66 13.06
CA GLY A 357 -0.32 10.05 12.62
C GLY A 357 -1.35 9.95 13.75
N ASP A 358 -2.57 10.34 13.42
CA ASP A 358 -3.71 10.39 14.32
C ASP A 358 -4.66 9.22 14.11
N TYR A 359 -5.66 9.08 14.99
CA TYR A 359 -6.72 8.10 14.83
C TYR A 359 -8.08 8.78 14.74
N LEU A 360 -8.87 8.39 13.74
CA LEU A 360 -10.31 8.59 13.74
C LEU A 360 -10.93 7.52 14.61
N VAL A 361 -11.70 7.92 15.63
CA VAL A 361 -12.32 6.98 16.56
C VAL A 361 -13.82 7.26 16.64
N CYS A 362 -14.63 6.20 16.67
CA CYS A 362 -16.08 6.30 16.76
C CYS A 362 -16.69 5.12 17.55
N PRO A 363 -17.92 5.24 18.06
CA PRO A 363 -18.57 4.18 18.81
C PRO A 363 -18.81 2.93 17.95
N ASN A 364 -18.73 1.76 18.56
CA ASN A 364 -19.30 0.55 17.98
C ASN A 364 -20.81 0.55 18.16
N LYS A 365 -21.56 0.41 17.06
CA LYS A 365 -23.01 0.28 17.06
C LYS A 365 -23.44 -0.85 16.14
N ASP A 366 -24.20 -1.78 16.71
CA ASP A 366 -24.70 -2.97 16.00
C ASP A 366 -23.59 -3.78 15.29
N GLY A 367 -22.36 -3.72 15.80
CA GLY A 367 -21.20 -4.42 15.25
C GLY A 367 -20.45 -3.66 14.14
N ALA A 368 -20.76 -2.38 13.91
CA ALA A 368 -20.13 -1.54 12.89
C ALA A 368 -19.74 -0.15 13.44
N PRO A 369 -18.81 0.58 12.78
CA PRO A 369 -18.49 1.97 13.11
C PRO A 369 -19.72 2.89 13.03
N ASP A 370 -20.02 3.65 14.10
CA ASP A 370 -21.03 4.72 14.08
C ASP A 370 -20.40 6.08 13.78
N PHE A 371 -20.37 6.44 12.49
CA PHE A 371 -19.84 7.72 12.04
C PHE A 371 -20.69 8.95 12.41
N SER A 372 -21.76 8.80 13.19
CA SER A 372 -22.52 9.96 13.70
C SER A 372 -21.88 10.65 14.90
N ASP A 373 -20.89 10.03 15.55
CA ASP A 373 -20.09 10.62 16.64
C ASP A 373 -18.62 10.21 16.41
N VAL A 374 -17.92 10.89 15.49
CA VAL A 374 -16.48 10.66 15.22
C VAL A 374 -15.65 11.72 15.93
N TRP A 375 -14.52 11.31 16.49
CA TRP A 375 -13.52 12.21 17.06
C TRP A 375 -12.11 11.85 16.60
N VAL A 376 -11.21 12.81 16.73
CA VAL A 376 -9.79 12.66 16.42
C VAL A 376 -9.04 12.40 17.72
N VAL A 377 -8.14 11.43 17.72
CA VAL A 377 -7.23 11.22 18.84
C VAL A 377 -5.81 11.33 18.33
N ASN A 378 -5.06 12.26 18.93
CA ASN A 378 -3.66 12.43 18.62
C ASN A 378 -2.88 11.13 18.89
N GLY A 379 -2.05 10.68 17.94
CA GLY A 379 -1.31 9.41 18.04
C GLY A 379 -0.53 9.24 19.36
N ALA A 380 0.08 10.32 19.88
CA ALA A 380 0.82 10.28 21.15
C ALA A 380 -0.10 10.07 22.37
N VAL A 381 -1.34 10.57 22.31
CA VAL A 381 -2.34 10.48 23.39
C VAL A 381 -3.16 9.19 23.30
N PHE A 382 -3.31 8.61 22.10
CA PHE A 382 -4.10 7.42 21.83
C PHE A 382 -3.66 6.22 22.68
N SER A 383 -2.35 5.95 22.75
CA SER A 383 -1.77 4.81 23.49
C SER A 383 -2.08 4.78 25.00
N ASN A 384 -2.34 5.93 25.61
CA ASN A 384 -2.68 6.04 27.04
C ASN A 384 -4.20 6.00 27.30
N THR A 385 -5.01 6.24 26.27
CA THR A 385 -6.46 6.42 26.37
C THR A 385 -7.24 5.21 25.83
N TYR A 386 -6.65 4.47 24.90
CA TYR A 386 -7.27 3.34 24.22
C TYR A 386 -6.38 2.09 24.18
N ASP A 387 -6.99 0.91 24.34
CA ASP A 387 -6.38 -0.42 24.18
C ASP A 387 -6.36 -0.79 22.70
N VAL A 388 -5.15 -0.83 22.15
CA VAL A 388 -4.88 -0.99 20.73
C VAL A 388 -4.36 -2.38 20.39
N THR A 389 -4.47 -3.35 21.31
CA THR A 389 -4.02 -4.74 21.09
C THR A 389 -4.66 -5.44 19.89
N ARG A 390 -5.65 -4.80 19.26
CA ARG A 390 -6.40 -5.29 18.09
C ARG A 390 -6.27 -4.38 16.86
N GLY A 391 -5.43 -3.36 16.93
CA GLY A 391 -5.18 -2.42 15.84
C GLY A 391 -3.94 -2.73 15.02
N PRO A 392 -3.72 -1.98 13.93
CA PRO A 392 -2.50 -2.06 13.15
C PRO A 392 -1.31 -1.72 14.04
N VAL A 393 -0.22 -2.47 13.86
CA VAL A 393 1.06 -2.07 14.42
C VAL A 393 1.65 -1.05 13.46
N VAL A 394 2.06 0.12 13.96
CA VAL A 394 2.56 1.23 13.14
C VAL A 394 3.98 1.60 13.59
N GLY A 395 4.86 1.80 12.62
CA GLY A 395 6.19 2.37 12.82
C GLY A 395 6.60 3.25 11.63
N SER A 396 7.85 3.69 11.61
CA SER A 396 8.46 4.31 10.43
C SER A 396 9.78 3.66 10.07
N VAL A 397 10.21 3.93 8.84
CA VAL A 397 11.53 3.55 8.33
C VAL A 397 12.60 4.35 9.06
N ALA A 398 13.27 3.71 10.02
CA ALA A 398 14.38 4.30 10.76
C ALA A 398 15.66 4.39 9.92
N ALA A 399 15.86 3.47 8.97
CA ALA A 399 16.94 3.53 8.00
C ALA A 399 16.63 2.68 6.76
N VAL A 400 17.13 3.12 5.62
CA VAL A 400 17.23 2.29 4.41
C VAL A 400 18.65 1.75 4.31
N GLU A 401 18.80 0.43 4.44
CA GLU A 401 20.12 -0.21 4.35
C GLU A 401 20.69 -0.11 2.92
N LYS A 402 21.99 -0.41 2.78
CA LYS A 402 22.73 -0.37 1.51
C LYS A 402 22.05 -1.13 0.36
N TYR A 403 21.31 -2.19 0.67
CA TYR A 403 20.64 -3.04 -0.30
C TYR A 403 19.13 -2.75 -0.42
N GLY A 404 18.64 -1.67 0.19
CA GLY A 404 17.24 -1.28 0.10
C GLY A 404 16.31 -1.96 1.10
N ASN A 405 16.85 -2.60 2.15
CA ASN A 405 16.04 -3.13 3.25
C ASN A 405 15.61 -1.99 4.17
N LEU A 406 14.40 -2.07 4.70
CA LEU A 406 13.86 -1.10 5.62
C LEU A 406 14.07 -1.58 7.05
N ASP A 407 14.94 -0.91 7.80
CA ASP A 407 15.02 -1.08 9.26
C ASP A 407 13.96 -0.17 9.88
N LEU A 408 13.10 -0.73 10.73
CA LEU A 408 12.02 0.02 11.38
C LEU A 408 12.43 0.50 12.77
N ASP A 409 11.78 1.57 13.22
CA ASP A 409 11.93 2.10 14.59
C ASP A 409 11.15 1.30 15.64
N ILE A 410 10.27 0.41 15.21
CA ILE A 410 9.58 -0.57 16.05
C ILE A 410 10.32 -1.91 16.09
N LYS A 411 10.14 -2.62 17.20
CA LYS A 411 10.73 -3.94 17.44
C LYS A 411 9.77 -5.06 17.04
N PRO A 412 10.28 -6.28 16.76
CA PRO A 412 9.45 -7.46 16.49
C PRO A 412 8.43 -7.76 17.61
N GLU A 413 8.76 -7.48 18.88
CA GLU A 413 7.87 -7.61 20.04
C GLU A 413 6.51 -6.89 19.86
N ALA A 414 6.47 -5.81 19.08
CA ALA A 414 5.24 -5.09 18.80
C ALA A 414 4.24 -5.94 18.00
N LEU A 415 4.73 -6.71 17.01
CA LEU A 415 3.90 -7.64 16.23
C LEU A 415 3.38 -8.79 17.10
N TYR A 416 4.26 -9.36 17.94
CA TYR A 416 3.88 -10.44 18.86
C TYR A 416 2.84 -9.97 19.89
N THR A 417 2.99 -8.76 20.42
CA THR A 417 2.02 -8.17 21.37
C THR A 417 0.64 -7.96 20.72
N ALA A 418 0.61 -7.71 19.40
CA ALA A 418 -0.61 -7.59 18.61
C ALA A 418 -1.22 -8.95 18.19
N GLY A 419 -0.62 -10.08 18.61
CA GLY A 419 -1.11 -11.43 18.30
C GLY A 419 -0.71 -11.97 16.92
N LEU A 420 0.20 -11.29 16.23
CA LEU A 420 0.82 -11.76 15.00
C LEU A 420 1.93 -12.76 15.33
N GLU A 421 2.07 -13.79 14.52
CA GLU A 421 3.00 -14.91 14.74
C GLU A 421 3.81 -15.21 13.49
N LEU A 422 4.97 -15.87 13.66
CA LEU A 422 5.79 -16.31 12.55
C LEU A 422 5.02 -17.30 11.67
N GLY A 423 5.08 -17.10 10.35
CA GLY A 423 4.28 -17.84 9.37
C GLY A 423 2.92 -17.21 9.06
N ASP A 424 2.53 -16.12 9.73
CA ASP A 424 1.42 -15.28 9.28
C ASP A 424 1.81 -14.52 8.00
N VAL A 425 0.82 -14.21 7.17
CA VAL A 425 0.95 -13.24 6.08
C VAL A 425 0.40 -11.92 6.60
N LEU A 426 1.20 -10.86 6.52
CA LEU A 426 0.83 -9.53 6.98
C LEU A 426 0.41 -8.68 5.79
N ASP A 427 -0.61 -7.85 5.97
CA ASP A 427 -0.85 -6.72 5.08
C ASP A 427 0.03 -5.57 5.55
N VAL A 428 1.00 -5.21 4.71
CA VAL A 428 1.99 -4.17 4.96
C VAL A 428 1.68 -2.98 4.07
N THR A 429 1.24 -1.89 4.67
CA THR A 429 0.97 -0.64 3.95
C THR A 429 2.11 0.36 4.15
N VAL A 430 2.69 0.82 3.04
CA VAL A 430 3.74 1.85 2.97
C VAL A 430 3.56 2.69 1.69
N ASN A 431 3.66 4.02 1.79
CA ASN A 431 3.48 4.96 0.67
C ASN A 431 2.21 4.75 -0.17
N GLY A 432 1.10 4.38 0.49
CA GLY A 432 -0.19 4.11 -0.16
C GLY A 432 -0.26 2.80 -0.94
N VAL A 433 0.79 1.96 -0.87
CA VAL A 433 0.81 0.61 -1.43
C VAL A 433 0.62 -0.39 -0.29
N SER A 434 -0.36 -1.28 -0.43
CA SER A 434 -0.57 -2.44 0.45
C SER A 434 0.01 -3.69 -0.22
N LEU A 435 0.76 -4.47 0.56
CA LEU A 435 1.47 -5.67 0.13
C LEU A 435 1.23 -6.80 1.13
N GLU A 436 0.89 -7.99 0.62
CA GLU A 436 0.88 -9.20 1.43
C GLU A 436 2.31 -9.75 1.57
N ILE A 437 2.83 -9.76 2.81
CA ILE A 437 4.22 -10.10 3.08
C ILE A 437 4.30 -11.13 4.23
N PRO A 438 4.95 -12.29 4.04
CA PRO A 438 5.17 -13.27 5.11
C PRO A 438 6.01 -12.73 6.27
N PHE A 439 5.60 -13.04 7.50
CA PHE A 439 6.36 -12.75 8.72
C PHE A 439 7.26 -13.92 9.11
N CYS A 440 8.57 -13.74 9.00
CA CYS A 440 9.59 -14.79 9.10
C CYS A 440 10.81 -14.34 9.92
N THR A 441 11.84 -15.18 10.03
CA THR A 441 13.06 -14.92 10.81
C THR A 441 14.31 -14.66 9.95
N ALA A 442 14.31 -15.15 8.71
CA ALA A 442 15.45 -15.06 7.80
C ALA A 442 15.00 -14.67 6.39
N TYR A 443 15.91 -14.04 5.63
CA TYR A 443 15.69 -13.81 4.21
C TYR A 443 15.49 -15.12 3.43
N SER A 444 16.17 -16.18 3.86
CA SER A 444 16.06 -17.52 3.28
C SER A 444 14.73 -18.22 3.56
N ASP A 445 13.86 -17.64 4.40
CA ASP A 445 12.53 -18.20 4.67
C ASP A 445 11.55 -17.89 3.52
N VAL A 446 11.93 -17.05 2.55
CA VAL A 446 11.19 -16.78 1.31
C VAL A 446 12.09 -16.98 0.10
N ASN A 447 11.53 -17.14 -1.09
CA ASN A 447 12.33 -17.32 -2.30
C ASN A 447 13.07 -16.03 -2.67
N THR A 448 14.14 -16.18 -3.46
CA THR A 448 14.82 -15.02 -4.05
C THR A 448 13.84 -14.19 -4.88
N GLY A 449 13.77 -12.89 -4.59
CA GLY A 449 12.85 -11.94 -5.22
C GLY A 449 11.52 -11.74 -4.49
N GLU A 450 11.21 -12.50 -3.45
CA GLU A 450 9.98 -12.34 -2.66
C GLU A 450 10.15 -11.34 -1.51
N ASN A 451 9.05 -10.68 -1.15
CA ASN A 451 8.99 -9.79 0.01
C ASN A 451 9.04 -10.59 1.32
N VAL A 452 9.61 -10.01 2.39
CA VAL A 452 9.62 -10.59 3.74
C VAL A 452 9.54 -9.50 4.81
N VAL A 453 8.69 -9.73 5.82
CA VAL A 453 8.78 -9.04 7.12
C VAL A 453 9.62 -9.95 8.00
N ARG A 454 10.78 -9.46 8.43
CA ARG A 454 11.79 -10.27 9.12
C ARG A 454 11.97 -9.79 10.55
N ASP A 455 11.71 -10.70 11.49
CA ASP A 455 12.22 -10.60 12.86
C ASP A 455 13.74 -10.82 12.84
N ASN A 456 14.52 -9.74 12.84
CA ASN A 456 15.97 -9.83 12.93
C ASN A 456 16.43 -10.05 14.38
N GLN A 457 16.37 -11.31 14.82
CA GLN A 457 16.69 -11.71 16.20
C GLN A 457 18.11 -11.33 16.66
N GLU A 458 19.07 -11.16 15.74
CA GLU A 458 20.44 -10.77 16.10
C GLU A 458 20.54 -9.31 16.54
N SER A 459 19.76 -8.44 15.90
CA SER A 459 19.82 -6.98 16.12
C SER A 459 18.59 -6.43 16.86
N ASP A 460 17.57 -7.25 17.10
CA ASP A 460 16.30 -6.87 17.74
C ASP A 460 15.60 -5.72 16.99
N ILE A 461 15.57 -5.83 15.66
CA ILE A 461 14.99 -4.85 14.71
C ILE A 461 13.99 -5.58 13.82
N LEU A 462 12.86 -4.93 13.54
CA LEU A 462 11.91 -5.40 12.54
C LEU A 462 12.32 -4.88 11.17
N VAL A 463 12.42 -5.76 10.17
CA VAL A 463 12.91 -5.42 8.83
C VAL A 463 11.85 -5.74 7.77
N VAL A 464 11.65 -4.86 6.80
CA VAL A 464 10.87 -5.16 5.58
C VAL A 464 11.82 -5.17 4.38
N ALA A 465 11.81 -6.24 3.60
CA ALA A 465 12.82 -6.44 2.55
C ALA A 465 12.30 -7.27 1.38
N ILE A 466 13.07 -7.29 0.29
CA ILE A 466 12.99 -8.29 -0.77
C ILE A 466 14.20 -9.21 -0.60
N ASN A 467 14.00 -10.52 -0.52
CA ASN A 467 15.12 -11.46 -0.44
C ASN A 467 16.01 -11.33 -1.69
N MET A 468 17.26 -10.91 -1.50
CA MET A 468 18.22 -10.60 -2.57
C MET A 468 17.73 -9.52 -3.55
N GLY A 469 16.85 -8.61 -3.11
CA GLY A 469 16.35 -7.48 -3.89
C GLY A 469 16.51 -6.14 -3.17
N ASP A 470 15.86 -5.12 -3.71
CA ASP A 470 15.89 -3.73 -3.23
C ASP A 470 14.45 -3.25 -2.98
N PHE A 471 13.97 -3.38 -1.73
CA PHE A 471 12.59 -3.05 -1.38
C PHE A 471 12.33 -1.54 -1.52
N ALA A 472 13.20 -0.72 -0.90
CA ALA A 472 13.10 0.73 -0.91
C ALA A 472 13.09 1.30 -2.34
N GLY A 473 14.01 0.86 -3.20
CA GLY A 473 14.05 1.28 -4.60
C GLY A 473 12.86 0.79 -5.42
N THR A 474 12.33 -0.40 -5.12
CA THR A 474 11.17 -0.97 -5.83
C THR A 474 9.88 -0.22 -5.53
N TYR A 475 9.65 0.12 -4.26
CA TYR A 475 8.40 0.75 -3.81
C TYR A 475 8.52 2.26 -3.52
N GLY A 476 9.69 2.85 -3.80
CA GLY A 476 9.94 4.29 -3.63
C GLY A 476 9.86 4.73 -2.16
N VAL A 477 10.45 3.96 -1.25
CA VAL A 477 10.40 4.20 0.19
C VAL A 477 11.69 4.88 0.67
N GLU A 478 11.55 5.89 1.51
CA GLU A 478 12.63 6.68 2.11
C GLU A 478 12.62 6.60 3.66
N GLU A 479 13.70 7.08 4.28
CA GLU A 479 13.78 7.20 5.75
C GLU A 479 12.71 8.18 6.26
N GLY A 480 11.95 7.76 7.27
CA GLY A 480 10.83 8.51 7.84
C GLY A 480 9.45 8.12 7.32
N ASP A 481 9.36 7.33 6.24
CA ASP A 481 8.07 6.86 5.72
C ASP A 481 7.36 5.96 6.73
N VAL A 482 6.03 6.11 6.84
CA VAL A 482 5.20 5.34 7.78
C VAL A 482 4.89 3.96 7.19
N VAL A 483 5.06 2.93 8.02
CA VAL A 483 4.74 1.53 7.69
C VAL A 483 3.74 0.99 8.70
N SER A 484 2.67 0.38 8.23
CA SER A 484 1.67 -0.28 9.09
C SER A 484 1.52 -1.75 8.77
N PHE A 485 1.23 -2.54 9.80
CA PHE A 485 1.10 -4.00 9.74
C PHE A 485 -0.26 -4.41 10.28
N THR A 486 -1.02 -5.15 9.50
CA THR A 486 -2.19 -5.89 9.98
C THR A 486 -2.10 -7.36 9.56
N LEU A 487 -2.95 -8.20 10.14
CA LEU A 487 -3.04 -9.60 9.74
C LEU A 487 -3.81 -9.68 8.41
N ALA A 488 -3.14 -10.08 7.33
CA ALA A 488 -3.83 -10.49 6.10
C ALA A 488 -4.36 -11.92 6.25
N GLU A 489 -3.49 -12.84 6.68
CA GLU A 489 -3.83 -14.25 6.79
C GLU A 489 -3.10 -14.94 7.95
N LYS A 490 -3.88 -15.56 8.84
CA LYS A 490 -3.35 -16.33 9.96
C LYS A 490 -2.73 -17.64 9.47
N ALA A 491 -1.47 -17.88 9.81
CA ALA A 491 -0.70 -19.06 9.46
C ALA A 491 -0.61 -19.34 7.93
N GLY A 492 -0.90 -18.35 7.08
CA GLY A 492 -1.00 -18.52 5.63
C GLY A 492 0.31 -18.89 4.92
N TYR A 493 1.45 -18.75 5.61
CA TYR A 493 2.78 -19.10 5.15
C TYR A 493 3.49 -20.08 6.12
N LEU A 494 2.78 -20.62 7.12
CA LEU A 494 3.37 -21.42 8.19
C LEU A 494 4.00 -22.72 7.68
N GLY A 495 3.38 -23.39 6.72
CA GLY A 495 3.92 -24.63 6.13
C GLY A 495 5.26 -24.42 5.42
N GLN A 496 5.35 -23.39 4.59
CA GLN A 496 6.57 -22.97 3.89
C GLN A 496 7.64 -22.52 4.89
N TYR A 497 7.26 -21.68 5.86
CA TYR A 497 8.16 -21.24 6.92
C TYR A 497 8.75 -22.43 7.68
N GLN A 498 7.92 -23.39 8.13
CA GLN A 498 8.40 -24.60 8.81
C GLN A 498 9.29 -25.47 7.92
N ALA A 499 8.95 -25.61 6.64
CA ALA A 499 9.78 -26.34 5.68
C ALA A 499 11.19 -25.71 5.53
N HIS A 500 11.31 -24.39 5.65
CA HIS A 500 12.59 -23.68 5.62
C HIS A 500 13.37 -23.75 6.94
N GLN A 501 12.69 -23.96 8.08
CA GLN A 501 13.36 -24.17 9.37
C GLN A 501 14.02 -25.56 9.50
N LEU A 502 13.66 -26.50 8.64
CA LEU A 502 14.18 -27.86 8.70
C LEU A 502 15.67 -27.92 8.33
N GLN A 503 16.44 -28.63 9.15
CA GLN A 503 17.86 -28.86 8.96
C GLN A 503 18.12 -30.32 8.59
N ARG A 504 18.96 -30.55 7.59
CA ARG A 504 19.44 -31.89 7.22
C ARG A 504 20.95 -31.98 7.41
N THR A 505 21.47 -33.19 7.54
CA THR A 505 22.92 -33.42 7.52
C THR A 505 23.40 -33.72 6.10
N ASN A 506 24.65 -33.39 5.77
CA ASN A 506 25.29 -33.80 4.51
C ASN A 506 26.27 -34.97 4.71
N GLU A 507 26.17 -35.65 5.86
CA GLU A 507 27.00 -36.80 6.20
C GLU A 507 26.30 -38.08 5.76
N ARG A 508 26.93 -38.83 4.83
CA ARG A 508 26.35 -40.06 4.29
C ARG A 508 25.95 -41.05 5.40
N SER A 509 26.71 -41.16 6.50
CA SER A 509 26.47 -42.11 7.58
C SER A 509 25.13 -41.96 8.30
N ASP A 510 24.50 -40.78 8.19
CA ASP A 510 23.26 -40.49 8.91
C ASP A 510 22.03 -41.08 8.21
N TYR A 511 22.21 -41.63 7.01
CA TYR A 511 21.15 -42.13 6.14
C TYR A 511 21.20 -43.65 6.00
N ALA A 512 20.04 -44.28 5.88
CA ALA A 512 19.91 -45.73 5.83
C ALA A 512 20.55 -46.37 4.58
N SER A 513 20.53 -45.68 3.44
CA SER A 513 21.10 -46.16 2.18
C SER A 513 21.58 -45.00 1.29
N ASP A 514 22.29 -45.34 0.20
CA ASP A 514 22.72 -44.36 -0.79
C ASP A 514 21.51 -43.76 -1.50
N GLU A 515 20.47 -44.56 -1.74
CA GLU A 515 19.19 -44.13 -2.31
C GLU A 515 18.53 -43.05 -1.45
N VAL A 516 18.46 -43.26 -0.13
CA VAL A 516 17.89 -42.27 0.80
C VAL A 516 18.79 -41.03 0.86
N PHE A 517 20.12 -41.19 0.91
CA PHE A 517 21.06 -40.06 0.92
C PHE A 517 21.00 -39.24 -0.36
N ALA A 518 20.88 -39.87 -1.53
CA ALA A 518 20.80 -39.17 -2.80
C ALA A 518 19.37 -38.73 -3.14
N ASN A 519 18.37 -39.00 -2.30
CA ASN A 519 16.93 -38.84 -2.61
C ASN A 519 16.55 -39.51 -3.94
N PHE A 520 17.23 -40.62 -4.25
CA PHE A 520 17.08 -41.37 -5.49
C PHE A 520 15.97 -42.42 -5.34
N ARG A 521 14.90 -42.30 -6.14
CA ARG A 521 13.81 -43.28 -6.18
C ARG A 521 13.09 -43.29 -7.53
N PRO A 522 12.49 -44.42 -7.94
CA PRO A 522 11.60 -44.42 -9.08
C PRO A 522 10.30 -43.67 -8.74
N VAL A 523 9.79 -42.91 -9.71
CA VAL A 523 8.44 -42.34 -9.66
C VAL A 523 7.52 -43.34 -10.34
N VAL A 524 6.53 -43.87 -9.61
CA VAL A 524 5.68 -44.99 -10.05
C VAL A 524 4.18 -44.74 -9.83
N LEU A 525 3.79 -43.48 -9.66
CA LEU A 525 2.40 -43.11 -9.42
C LEU A 525 1.61 -42.97 -10.72
N GLY A 526 0.30 -43.20 -10.64
CA GLY A 526 -0.57 -43.23 -11.81
C GLY A 526 -0.15 -44.33 -12.81
N ASP A 527 -0.17 -43.97 -14.09
CA ASP A 527 0.23 -44.85 -15.20
C ASP A 527 1.74 -44.77 -15.54
N ILE A 528 2.59 -44.20 -14.66
CA ILE A 528 4.05 -44.19 -14.86
C ILE A 528 4.61 -45.59 -14.63
N ALA A 529 5.25 -46.17 -15.65
CA ALA A 529 5.80 -47.51 -15.57
C ALA A 529 7.05 -47.57 -14.68
N GLU A 530 7.17 -48.64 -13.91
CA GLU A 530 8.32 -48.86 -13.01
C GLU A 530 9.64 -48.83 -13.78
N GLY A 531 10.60 -48.08 -13.25
CA GLY A 531 11.93 -47.93 -13.83
C GLY A 531 12.02 -47.00 -15.04
N VAL A 532 10.95 -46.27 -15.39
CA VAL A 532 10.97 -45.28 -16.48
C VAL A 532 11.46 -43.92 -16.03
N LEU A 533 10.96 -43.42 -14.90
CA LEU A 533 11.28 -42.09 -14.38
C LEU A 533 11.87 -42.20 -12.97
N TYR A 534 12.96 -41.49 -12.73
CA TYR A 534 13.62 -41.39 -11.44
C TYR A 534 13.70 -39.94 -10.98
N ARG A 535 13.54 -39.74 -9.68
CA ARG A 535 13.79 -38.48 -8.98
C ARG A 535 15.05 -38.62 -8.16
N THR A 536 15.92 -37.60 -8.17
CA THR A 536 17.22 -37.62 -7.46
C THR A 536 17.68 -36.21 -7.04
N SER A 537 18.59 -36.13 -6.08
CA SER A 537 19.45 -34.96 -5.85
C SER A 537 20.50 -34.84 -6.95
N SER A 538 21.19 -33.68 -7.01
CA SER A 538 22.09 -33.36 -8.12
C SER A 538 23.20 -34.40 -8.26
N PRO A 539 23.30 -35.10 -9.41
CA PRO A 539 24.39 -36.02 -9.72
C PRO A 539 25.66 -35.31 -10.19
N VAL A 540 25.71 -33.97 -10.19
CA VAL A 540 26.85 -33.21 -10.74
C VAL A 540 27.31 -32.07 -9.84
N ASN A 541 26.41 -31.42 -9.08
CA ASN A 541 26.77 -30.33 -8.19
C ASN A 541 27.36 -30.90 -6.88
N PRO A 542 28.66 -30.66 -6.57
CA PRO A 542 29.31 -31.23 -5.39
C PRO A 542 28.96 -30.51 -4.08
N GLU A 543 28.24 -29.38 -4.12
CA GLU A 543 28.01 -28.46 -2.98
C GLU A 543 27.52 -29.17 -1.70
N ILE A 544 26.63 -30.14 -1.84
CA ILE A 544 26.03 -30.87 -0.71
C ILE A 544 26.63 -32.28 -0.51
N GLY A 545 27.69 -32.63 -1.25
CA GLY A 545 28.43 -33.89 -1.07
C GLY A 545 27.71 -35.16 -1.55
N ARG A 546 26.66 -35.03 -2.38
CA ARG A 546 25.81 -36.16 -2.82
C ARG A 546 26.04 -36.60 -4.27
N ALA A 547 26.74 -35.78 -5.07
CA ALA A 547 26.85 -35.96 -6.51
C ALA A 547 27.35 -37.34 -6.96
N ALA A 548 28.42 -37.85 -6.35
CA ALA A 548 28.98 -39.15 -6.72
C ALA A 548 27.99 -40.31 -6.44
N TYR A 549 27.26 -40.26 -5.31
CA TYR A 549 26.28 -41.29 -4.97
C TYR A 549 25.07 -41.26 -5.89
N ALA A 550 24.60 -40.06 -6.24
CA ALA A 550 23.53 -39.88 -7.21
C ALA A 550 23.98 -40.37 -8.61
N ASP A 551 25.22 -40.10 -9.01
CA ASP A 551 25.81 -40.57 -10.26
C ASP A 551 25.83 -42.11 -10.36
N ASP A 552 26.36 -42.78 -9.32
CA ASP A 552 26.41 -44.24 -9.24
C ASP A 552 25.01 -44.87 -9.33
N LEU A 553 24.01 -44.23 -8.71
CA LEU A 553 22.64 -44.72 -8.70
C LEU A 553 21.94 -44.55 -10.05
N ILE A 554 22.14 -43.42 -10.73
CA ILE A 554 21.61 -43.25 -12.10
C ILE A 554 22.31 -44.21 -13.08
N GLU A 555 23.60 -44.49 -12.91
CA GLU A 555 24.32 -45.51 -13.71
C GLU A 555 23.73 -46.90 -13.47
N LYS A 556 23.57 -47.29 -12.21
CA LYS A 556 23.03 -48.61 -11.83
C LYS A 556 21.60 -48.81 -12.29
N ALA A 557 20.79 -47.75 -12.31
CA ALA A 557 19.43 -47.76 -12.84
C ALA A 557 19.39 -47.71 -14.39
N GLY A 558 20.54 -47.52 -15.04
CA GLY A 558 20.66 -47.48 -16.50
C GLY A 558 20.04 -46.23 -17.11
N VAL A 559 19.96 -45.12 -16.36
CA VAL A 559 19.38 -43.85 -16.82
C VAL A 559 20.09 -43.37 -18.07
N LYS A 560 19.34 -43.13 -19.14
CA LYS A 560 19.88 -42.67 -20.42
C LYS A 560 19.74 -41.17 -20.62
N THR A 561 18.76 -40.54 -19.99
CA THR A 561 18.42 -39.13 -20.23
C THR A 561 18.24 -38.40 -18.89
N VAL A 562 18.85 -37.22 -18.73
CA VAL A 562 18.73 -36.41 -17.51
C VAL A 562 18.18 -35.02 -17.81
N VAL A 563 17.19 -34.59 -17.04
CA VAL A 563 16.69 -33.21 -17.02
C VAL A 563 17.25 -32.53 -15.78
N ASN A 564 18.26 -31.67 -15.99
CA ASN A 564 18.85 -30.85 -14.95
C ASN A 564 18.07 -29.53 -14.86
N LEU A 565 17.22 -29.42 -13.84
CA LEU A 565 16.38 -28.25 -13.61
C LEU A 565 17.16 -27.08 -13.00
N ALA A 566 18.35 -27.32 -12.45
CA ALA A 566 19.01 -26.37 -11.56
C ALA A 566 20.19 -25.63 -12.16
N ASP A 567 21.04 -26.32 -12.91
CA ASP A 567 22.34 -25.81 -13.29
C ASP A 567 22.32 -25.24 -14.72
N SER A 568 23.21 -24.28 -14.99
CA SER A 568 23.54 -23.86 -16.35
C SER A 568 24.66 -24.71 -16.93
N ASP A 569 24.83 -24.67 -18.26
CA ASP A 569 25.96 -25.34 -18.93
C ASP A 569 27.31 -24.85 -18.38
N GLU A 570 27.43 -23.55 -18.09
CA GLU A 570 28.65 -22.97 -17.50
C GLU A 570 28.94 -23.55 -16.11
N ALA A 571 27.91 -23.72 -15.27
CA ALA A 571 28.06 -24.30 -13.94
C ALA A 571 28.51 -25.77 -14.03
N ILE A 572 27.85 -26.56 -14.88
CA ILE A 572 28.18 -27.97 -15.12
C ILE A 572 29.63 -28.14 -15.58
N GLN A 573 30.06 -27.34 -16.56
CA GLN A 573 31.45 -27.36 -17.04
C GLN A 573 32.44 -26.95 -15.95
N GLY A 574 32.06 -26.01 -15.09
CA GLY A 574 32.81 -25.65 -13.89
C GLY A 574 33.01 -26.84 -12.95
N TYR A 575 31.95 -27.62 -12.69
CA TYR A 575 32.04 -28.83 -11.87
C TYR A 575 32.95 -29.89 -12.50
N PHE A 576 32.87 -30.11 -13.81
CA PHE A 576 33.75 -31.05 -14.52
C PHE A 576 35.24 -30.69 -14.44
N ALA A 577 35.54 -29.40 -14.31
CA ALA A 577 36.91 -28.90 -14.18
C ALA A 577 37.41 -28.86 -12.73
N ALA A 578 36.51 -29.05 -11.74
CA ALA A 578 36.86 -28.96 -10.33
C ALA A 578 37.75 -30.13 -9.88
N GLU A 579 38.67 -29.85 -8.96
CA GLU A 579 39.50 -30.89 -8.33
C GLU A 579 38.62 -31.78 -7.45
N GLY A 580 38.67 -33.11 -7.68
CA GLY A 580 37.83 -34.07 -6.95
C GLY A 580 36.45 -34.32 -7.56
N PHE A 581 36.19 -33.89 -8.81
CA PHE A 581 35.01 -34.31 -9.56
C PHE A 581 34.92 -35.83 -9.67
N ASP A 582 33.76 -36.40 -9.34
CA ASP A 582 33.55 -37.85 -9.21
C ASP A 582 32.15 -38.28 -9.68
N SER A 583 31.71 -37.74 -10.82
CA SER A 583 30.43 -38.10 -11.46
C SER A 583 30.64 -38.48 -12.95
N PRO A 584 31.45 -39.51 -13.23
CA PRO A 584 31.84 -39.85 -14.60
C PRO A 584 30.67 -40.28 -15.49
N TYR A 585 29.62 -40.89 -14.94
CA TYR A 585 28.50 -41.37 -15.74
C TYR A 585 27.65 -40.21 -16.26
N TYR A 586 27.26 -39.28 -15.41
CA TYR A 586 26.56 -38.04 -15.77
C TYR A 586 27.36 -37.25 -16.79
N LYS A 587 28.69 -37.13 -16.60
CA LYS A 587 29.55 -36.47 -17.59
C LYS A 587 29.47 -37.16 -18.95
N SER A 588 29.46 -38.50 -18.98
CA SER A 588 29.32 -39.24 -20.24
C SER A 588 27.97 -39.00 -20.92
N LEU A 589 26.88 -38.92 -20.15
CA LEU A 589 25.55 -38.58 -20.67
C LEU A 589 25.51 -37.14 -21.22
N TYR A 590 26.13 -36.20 -20.52
CA TYR A 590 26.22 -34.79 -20.93
C TYR A 590 27.00 -34.65 -22.24
N GLU A 591 28.18 -35.27 -22.34
CA GLU A 591 29.00 -35.27 -23.55
C GLU A 591 28.31 -35.98 -24.73
N ALA A 592 27.44 -36.95 -24.45
CA ALA A 592 26.60 -37.62 -25.44
C ALA A 592 25.35 -36.82 -25.85
N GLY A 593 25.12 -35.63 -25.27
CA GLY A 593 23.95 -34.79 -25.53
C GLY A 593 22.66 -35.33 -24.94
N SER A 594 22.73 -36.20 -23.92
CA SER A 594 21.58 -36.82 -23.25
C SER A 594 21.23 -36.12 -21.92
N VAL A 595 21.70 -34.89 -21.74
CA VAL A 595 21.41 -34.03 -20.58
C VAL A 595 20.96 -32.66 -21.09
N VAL A 596 19.88 -32.12 -20.51
CA VAL A 596 19.46 -30.73 -20.71
C VAL A 596 19.67 -29.93 -19.42
N ALA A 597 20.34 -28.78 -19.53
CA ALA A 597 20.62 -27.86 -18.44
C ALA A 597 19.70 -26.63 -18.52
N LEU A 598 18.80 -26.45 -17.56
CA LEU A 598 17.71 -25.48 -17.67
C LEU A 598 17.92 -24.20 -16.86
N ASN A 599 18.79 -24.21 -15.84
CA ASN A 599 19.06 -23.05 -14.98
C ASN A 599 17.77 -22.33 -14.51
N MET A 600 16.86 -23.08 -13.89
CA MET A 600 15.54 -22.56 -13.49
C MET A 600 15.58 -21.94 -12.10
N GLY A 601 14.82 -20.85 -11.92
CA GLY A 601 14.41 -20.36 -10.60
C GLY A 601 13.50 -21.34 -9.88
N VAL A 602 13.07 -21.00 -8.67
CA VAL A 602 12.18 -21.84 -7.84
C VAL A 602 10.70 -21.42 -7.90
N ASP A 603 10.42 -20.19 -8.37
CA ASP A 603 9.07 -19.71 -8.61
C ASP A 603 8.46 -20.40 -9.84
N TYR A 604 7.63 -21.40 -9.59
CA TYR A 604 6.94 -22.19 -10.61
C TYR A 604 5.78 -21.45 -11.30
N LYS A 605 5.36 -20.28 -10.78
CA LYS A 605 4.33 -19.44 -11.40
C LYS A 605 4.92 -18.50 -12.45
N SER A 606 6.23 -18.23 -12.40
CA SER A 606 6.91 -17.34 -13.34
C SER A 606 6.90 -17.87 -14.78
N GLU A 607 6.79 -16.95 -15.75
CA GLU A 607 6.89 -17.28 -17.19
C GLU A 607 8.23 -17.94 -17.55
N ASP A 608 9.33 -17.52 -16.91
CA ASP A 608 10.67 -18.10 -17.11
C ASP A 608 10.71 -19.58 -16.71
N PHE A 609 10.15 -19.91 -15.54
CA PHE A 609 10.06 -21.29 -15.08
C PHE A 609 9.22 -22.13 -16.05
N GLN A 610 8.04 -21.64 -16.42
CA GLN A 610 7.12 -22.36 -17.31
C GLN A 610 7.75 -22.66 -18.69
N SER A 611 8.43 -21.67 -19.28
CA SER A 611 9.13 -21.80 -20.55
C SER A 611 10.27 -22.83 -20.49
N LYS A 612 11.07 -22.80 -19.42
CA LYS A 612 12.18 -23.75 -19.22
C LYS A 612 11.68 -25.16 -18.89
N LEU A 613 10.62 -25.28 -18.11
CA LEU A 613 9.97 -26.57 -17.84
C LEU A 613 9.51 -27.23 -19.14
N LYS A 614 8.83 -26.48 -20.02
CA LYS A 614 8.45 -26.95 -21.35
C LYS A 614 9.66 -27.51 -22.11
N THR A 615 10.77 -26.80 -22.13
CA THR A 615 12.00 -27.24 -22.81
C THR A 615 12.50 -28.59 -22.26
N GLY A 616 12.46 -28.78 -20.93
CA GLY A 616 12.80 -30.06 -20.29
C GLY A 616 11.88 -31.20 -20.68
N LEU A 617 10.56 -30.96 -20.76
CA LEU A 617 9.58 -31.97 -21.15
C LEU A 617 9.71 -32.35 -22.64
N GLU A 618 9.96 -31.37 -23.52
CA GLU A 618 10.28 -31.61 -24.93
C GLU A 618 11.55 -32.45 -25.10
N PHE A 619 12.53 -32.26 -24.22
CA PHE A 619 13.74 -33.06 -24.20
C PHE A 619 13.45 -34.53 -23.86
N ILE A 620 12.59 -34.81 -22.87
CA ILE A 620 12.14 -36.18 -22.54
C ILE A 620 11.46 -36.84 -23.75
N ILE A 621 10.59 -36.12 -24.45
CA ILE A 621 9.90 -36.64 -25.65
C ILE A 621 10.90 -37.08 -26.73
N ALA A 622 11.94 -36.26 -26.94
CA ALA A 622 12.94 -36.44 -27.99
C ALA A 622 13.97 -37.55 -27.70
N HIS A 623 14.13 -37.99 -26.45
CA HIS A 623 15.17 -38.93 -26.04
C HIS A 623 14.61 -40.24 -25.46
N GLU A 624 15.44 -41.28 -25.41
CA GLU A 624 15.07 -42.57 -24.82
C GLU A 624 15.30 -42.58 -23.31
N GLY A 625 14.39 -43.20 -22.56
CA GLY A 625 14.56 -43.47 -21.13
C GLY A 625 15.45 -44.70 -20.84
N PRO A 626 15.72 -44.99 -19.55
CA PRO A 626 15.13 -44.35 -18.37
C PRO A 626 15.54 -42.89 -18.18
N TYR A 627 14.68 -42.11 -17.55
CA TYR A 627 14.83 -40.67 -17.33
C TYR A 627 15.15 -40.37 -15.86
N ALA A 628 15.99 -39.38 -15.60
CA ALA A 628 16.14 -38.80 -14.26
C ALA A 628 15.83 -37.30 -14.28
N ILE A 629 15.06 -36.83 -13.32
CA ILE A 629 14.83 -35.39 -13.06
C ILE A 629 15.51 -35.01 -11.73
N HIS A 630 16.21 -33.87 -11.73
CA HIS A 630 16.84 -33.37 -10.52
C HIS A 630 16.88 -31.85 -10.45
N CYS A 631 16.98 -31.36 -9.22
CA CYS A 631 17.48 -30.02 -8.92
C CYS A 631 18.68 -30.16 -7.98
N ASN A 632 18.89 -29.26 -7.01
CA ASN A 632 19.97 -29.45 -6.04
C ASN A 632 19.71 -30.67 -5.14
N GLU A 633 18.54 -30.69 -4.50
CA GLU A 633 18.15 -31.73 -3.53
C GLU A 633 17.15 -32.75 -4.07
N GLY A 634 16.57 -32.44 -5.23
CA GLY A 634 15.43 -33.19 -5.75
C GLY A 634 14.12 -32.87 -5.02
N LYS A 635 14.02 -31.78 -4.25
CA LYS A 635 12.86 -31.44 -3.41
C LYS A 635 11.91 -30.43 -4.06
N ASP A 636 12.41 -29.28 -4.49
CA ASP A 636 11.58 -28.13 -4.92
C ASP A 636 11.19 -28.21 -6.40
N ARG A 637 12.04 -27.71 -7.32
CA ARG A 637 11.83 -27.79 -8.78
C ARG A 637 11.49 -29.20 -9.25
N ALA A 638 12.28 -30.19 -8.81
CA ALA A 638 12.04 -31.60 -9.15
C ALA A 638 10.77 -32.15 -8.50
N GLY A 639 10.36 -31.63 -7.33
CA GLY A 639 9.10 -32.00 -6.70
C GLY A 639 7.90 -31.47 -7.45
N PHE A 640 7.91 -30.20 -7.86
CA PHE A 640 6.85 -29.65 -8.71
C PHE A 640 6.75 -30.40 -10.04
N THR A 641 7.90 -30.68 -10.69
CA THR A 641 7.91 -31.48 -11.94
C THR A 641 7.36 -32.89 -11.72
N ALA A 642 7.69 -33.55 -10.60
CA ALA A 642 7.12 -34.85 -10.26
C ALA A 642 5.60 -34.77 -10.05
N ILE A 643 5.12 -33.83 -9.22
CA ILE A 643 3.69 -33.58 -8.99
C ILE A 643 2.93 -33.41 -10.30
N LEU A 644 3.43 -32.58 -11.22
CA LEU A 644 2.82 -32.35 -12.52
C LEU A 644 2.73 -33.63 -13.36
N LEU A 645 3.81 -34.42 -13.42
CA LEU A 645 3.85 -35.66 -14.21
C LEU A 645 2.99 -36.75 -13.58
N GLU A 646 2.98 -36.87 -12.25
CA GLU A 646 2.13 -37.82 -11.52
C GLU A 646 0.65 -37.50 -11.72
N ALA A 647 0.27 -36.21 -11.61
CA ALA A 647 -1.08 -35.74 -11.91
C ALA A 647 -1.47 -36.03 -13.37
N LEU A 648 -0.61 -35.69 -14.35
CA LEU A 648 -0.82 -35.99 -15.77
C LEU A 648 -1.08 -37.48 -16.02
N MET A 649 -0.43 -38.35 -15.24
CA MET A 649 -0.51 -39.79 -15.36
C MET A 649 -1.64 -40.40 -14.50
N GLY A 650 -2.47 -39.58 -13.86
CA GLY A 650 -3.69 -40.00 -13.17
C GLY A 650 -3.50 -40.40 -11.70
N ALA A 651 -2.40 -39.98 -11.06
CA ALA A 651 -2.22 -40.17 -9.62
C ALA A 651 -3.22 -39.32 -8.82
N THR A 652 -3.67 -39.86 -7.67
CA THR A 652 -4.56 -39.14 -6.75
C THR A 652 -3.80 -38.10 -5.91
N GLN A 653 -4.51 -37.12 -5.35
CA GLN A 653 -3.92 -36.12 -4.44
C GLN A 653 -3.13 -36.78 -3.30
N ASP A 654 -3.72 -37.76 -2.61
CA ASP A 654 -3.09 -38.44 -1.47
C ASP A 654 -1.79 -39.17 -1.87
N GLU A 655 -1.78 -39.77 -3.06
CA GLU A 655 -0.58 -40.45 -3.59
C GLU A 655 0.53 -39.43 -3.90
N ILE A 656 0.19 -38.35 -4.57
CA ILE A 656 1.13 -37.27 -4.94
C ILE A 656 1.72 -36.62 -3.69
N VAL A 657 0.88 -36.26 -2.71
CA VAL A 657 1.33 -35.69 -1.44
C VAL A 657 2.24 -36.67 -0.71
N ALA A 658 1.89 -37.96 -0.69
CA ALA A 658 2.73 -38.98 -0.07
C ALA A 658 4.10 -39.11 -0.75
N ASP A 659 4.20 -39.12 -2.09
CA ASP A 659 5.52 -39.13 -2.76
C ASP A 659 6.32 -37.86 -2.45
N TYR A 660 5.69 -36.69 -2.54
CA TYR A 660 6.35 -35.42 -2.27
C TYR A 660 6.99 -35.41 -0.87
N MET A 661 6.25 -35.89 0.13
CA MET A 661 6.69 -35.93 1.52
C MET A 661 7.83 -36.93 1.80
N VAL A 662 8.08 -37.92 0.93
CA VAL A 662 9.21 -38.85 1.09
C VAL A 662 10.54 -38.10 1.20
N SER A 663 10.71 -36.99 0.47
CA SER A 663 11.92 -36.17 0.59
C SER A 663 12.06 -35.54 1.98
N TYR A 664 10.95 -35.17 2.61
CA TYR A 664 10.93 -34.60 3.95
C TYR A 664 11.15 -35.64 5.04
N GLU A 665 10.55 -36.82 4.89
CA GLU A 665 10.78 -37.98 5.76
C GLU A 665 12.26 -38.41 5.73
N ASN A 666 12.86 -38.45 4.53
CA ASN A 666 14.23 -38.94 4.34
C ASN A 666 15.30 -37.94 4.80
N TYR A 667 15.17 -36.66 4.46
CA TYR A 667 16.22 -35.67 4.73
C TYR A 667 16.09 -35.00 6.09
N TYR A 668 14.86 -34.85 6.57
CA TYR A 668 14.55 -34.03 7.72
C TYR A 668 13.86 -34.80 8.83
N HIS A 669 13.64 -36.11 8.63
CA HIS A 669 13.03 -37.01 9.61
C HIS A 669 11.65 -36.57 10.07
N VAL A 670 10.91 -35.88 9.19
CA VAL A 670 9.52 -35.48 9.46
C VAL A 670 8.69 -36.75 9.63
N GLU A 671 8.04 -36.91 10.79
CA GLU A 671 7.26 -38.11 11.09
C GLU A 671 5.89 -38.06 10.42
N LYS A 672 5.54 -39.09 9.63
CA LYS A 672 4.23 -39.19 8.98
C LYS A 672 3.08 -39.10 9.98
N GLY A 673 2.14 -38.18 9.73
CA GLY A 673 0.98 -37.92 10.60
C GLY A 673 1.31 -37.08 11.85
N SER A 674 2.50 -36.48 11.92
CA SER A 674 2.79 -35.41 12.87
C SER A 674 2.18 -34.09 12.39
N GLU A 675 1.99 -33.14 13.31
CA GLU A 675 1.53 -31.78 12.96
C GLU A 675 2.44 -31.09 11.93
N GLN A 676 3.75 -31.31 12.05
CA GLN A 676 4.74 -30.80 11.09
C GLN A 676 4.58 -31.45 9.70
N TYR A 677 4.22 -32.73 9.64
CA TYR A 677 3.94 -33.40 8.37
C TYR A 677 2.72 -32.77 7.70
N ASP A 678 1.64 -32.57 8.45
CA ASP A 678 0.40 -32.01 7.91
C ASP A 678 0.63 -30.59 7.38
N LEU A 679 1.35 -29.74 8.13
CA LEU A 679 1.69 -28.37 7.72
C LEU A 679 2.56 -28.30 6.46
N ILE A 680 3.60 -29.14 6.35
CA ILE A 680 4.48 -29.15 5.18
C ILE A 680 3.77 -29.77 3.97
N SER A 681 2.89 -30.75 4.19
CA SER A 681 2.15 -31.40 3.11
C SER A 681 1.24 -30.45 2.34
N GLU A 682 0.74 -29.39 3.00
CA GLU A 682 -0.02 -28.32 2.34
C GLU A 682 0.77 -27.58 1.26
N VAL A 683 2.10 -27.62 1.27
CA VAL A 683 2.92 -27.07 0.18
C VAL A 683 2.63 -27.83 -1.14
N ALA A 684 2.53 -29.16 -1.09
CA ALA A 684 2.19 -29.97 -2.26
C ALA A 684 0.73 -29.79 -2.68
N VAL A 685 -0.18 -29.68 -1.70
CA VAL A 685 -1.60 -29.40 -1.96
C VAL A 685 -1.77 -28.03 -2.63
N GLY A 686 -1.03 -27.02 -2.18
CA GLY A 686 -0.98 -25.70 -2.81
C GLY A 686 -0.52 -25.76 -4.26
N MET A 687 0.56 -26.49 -4.55
CA MET A 687 1.01 -26.69 -5.94
C MET A 687 -0.05 -27.35 -6.83
N LEU A 688 -0.83 -28.30 -6.29
CA LEU A 688 -1.95 -28.92 -7.02
C LEU A 688 -3.10 -27.93 -7.27
N ARG A 689 -3.42 -27.06 -6.31
CA ARG A 689 -4.40 -25.96 -6.51
C ARG A 689 -3.94 -25.01 -7.62
N ASP A 690 -2.66 -24.65 -7.61
CA ASP A 690 -2.07 -23.78 -8.62
C ASP A 690 -2.10 -24.42 -10.02
N LEU A 691 -1.78 -25.73 -10.12
CA LEU A 691 -1.91 -26.49 -11.37
C LEU A 691 -3.34 -26.52 -11.89
N ALA A 692 -4.32 -26.58 -10.99
CA ALA A 692 -5.74 -26.54 -11.34
C ALA A 692 -6.28 -25.13 -11.63
N GLY A 693 -5.45 -24.08 -11.48
CA GLY A 693 -5.88 -22.69 -11.64
C GLY A 693 -6.93 -22.27 -10.61
N LEU A 694 -6.87 -22.85 -9.41
CA LEU A 694 -7.82 -22.59 -8.33
C LEU A 694 -7.27 -21.56 -7.33
N GLU A 695 -8.19 -20.86 -6.68
CA GLU A 695 -7.84 -19.96 -5.58
C GLU A 695 -7.32 -20.74 -4.36
N LYS A 696 -6.60 -20.03 -3.48
CA LYS A 696 -6.13 -20.55 -2.20
C LYS A 696 -7.32 -21.08 -1.39
N ASP A 697 -7.16 -22.24 -0.76
CA ASP A 697 -8.19 -23.00 -0.02
C ASP A 697 -9.32 -23.65 -0.84
N ALA A 698 -9.31 -23.54 -2.17
CA ALA A 698 -10.26 -24.28 -2.98
C ALA A 698 -10.15 -25.79 -2.69
N ASP A 699 -11.33 -26.44 -2.62
CA ASP A 699 -11.42 -27.88 -2.42
C ASP A 699 -10.98 -28.62 -3.69
N LEU A 700 -9.96 -29.46 -3.54
CA LEU A 700 -9.42 -30.31 -4.60
C LEU A 700 -10.16 -31.64 -4.75
N SER A 701 -11.08 -31.97 -3.85
CA SER A 701 -11.69 -33.31 -3.76
C SER A 701 -12.45 -33.75 -5.02
N GLU A 702 -13.02 -32.79 -5.76
CA GLU A 702 -13.78 -33.03 -7.01
C GLU A 702 -13.00 -32.59 -8.27
N VAL A 703 -11.73 -32.24 -8.13
CA VAL A 703 -10.90 -31.73 -9.23
C VAL A 703 -10.29 -32.89 -10.01
N ASP A 704 -10.45 -32.86 -11.33
CA ASP A 704 -9.75 -33.77 -12.23
C ASP A 704 -8.29 -33.30 -12.40
N LEU A 705 -7.40 -33.80 -11.53
CA LEU A 705 -5.98 -33.43 -11.52
C LEU A 705 -5.26 -33.78 -12.82
N GLN A 706 -5.68 -34.86 -13.50
CA GLN A 706 -5.13 -35.22 -14.80
C GLN A 706 -5.49 -34.16 -15.83
N LYS A 707 -6.75 -33.72 -15.84
CA LYS A 707 -7.19 -32.65 -16.73
C LYS A 707 -6.51 -31.32 -16.42
N ALA A 708 -6.37 -30.97 -15.14
CA ALA A 708 -5.63 -29.79 -14.70
C ALA A 708 -4.18 -29.79 -15.21
N ALA A 709 -3.48 -30.92 -15.09
CA ALA A 709 -2.12 -31.06 -15.61
C ALA A 709 -2.05 -30.91 -17.14
N GLU A 710 -3.00 -31.49 -17.89
CA GLU A 710 -3.09 -31.29 -19.35
C GLU A 710 -3.30 -29.82 -19.74
N ASP A 711 -4.19 -29.13 -19.01
CA ASP A 711 -4.52 -27.73 -19.26
C ASP A 711 -3.33 -26.83 -18.93
N TYR A 712 -2.62 -27.09 -17.82
CA TYR A 712 -1.36 -26.42 -17.50
C TYR A 712 -0.30 -26.63 -18.59
N LEU A 713 -0.07 -27.86 -19.04
CA LEU A 713 0.91 -28.17 -20.09
C LEU A 713 0.57 -27.48 -21.42
N THR A 714 -0.72 -27.42 -21.75
CA THR A 714 -1.21 -26.67 -22.91
C THR A 714 -0.99 -25.17 -22.74
N GLY A 715 -1.24 -24.65 -21.54
CA GLY A 715 -1.04 -23.24 -21.16
C GLY A 715 0.40 -22.79 -21.32
N ILE A 716 1.37 -23.61 -20.92
CA ILE A 716 2.81 -23.33 -21.13
C ILE A 716 3.28 -23.61 -22.57
N GLY A 717 2.38 -24.11 -23.43
CA GLY A 717 2.59 -24.18 -24.87
C GLY A 717 3.05 -25.53 -25.43
N LEU A 718 2.80 -26.66 -24.75
CA LEU A 718 2.90 -27.99 -25.37
C LEU A 718 1.66 -28.27 -26.22
N THR A 719 1.86 -28.98 -27.33
CA THR A 719 0.76 -29.47 -28.18
C THR A 719 0.17 -30.76 -27.64
N ALA A 720 -1.08 -31.08 -27.99
CA ALA A 720 -1.73 -32.35 -27.63
C ALA A 720 -0.93 -33.59 -28.07
N ASP A 721 -0.26 -33.52 -29.24
CA ASP A 721 0.60 -34.59 -29.73
C ASP A 721 1.86 -34.75 -28.86
N GLN A 722 2.44 -33.65 -28.37
CA GLN A 722 3.58 -33.68 -27.45
C GLN A 722 3.17 -34.23 -26.08
N ILE A 723 2.02 -33.82 -25.54
CA ILE A 723 1.49 -34.36 -24.28
C ILE A 723 1.25 -35.87 -24.41
N SER A 724 0.60 -36.30 -25.50
CA SER A 724 0.39 -37.73 -25.78
C SER A 724 1.70 -38.51 -25.91
N ALA A 725 2.71 -37.92 -26.57
CA ALA A 725 4.04 -38.53 -26.69
C ALA A 725 4.75 -38.63 -25.33
N LEU A 726 4.65 -37.61 -24.49
CA LEU A 726 5.19 -37.61 -23.13
C LEU A 726 4.55 -38.71 -22.28
N THR A 727 3.22 -38.78 -22.23
CA THR A 727 2.47 -39.84 -21.54
C THR A 727 2.87 -41.23 -22.05
N ALA A 728 3.05 -41.39 -23.36
CA ALA A 728 3.50 -42.67 -23.94
C ALA A 728 4.94 -43.03 -23.51
N ARG A 729 5.85 -42.05 -23.42
CA ARG A 729 7.22 -42.28 -22.91
C ARG A 729 7.20 -42.77 -21.47
N LEU A 730 6.35 -42.16 -20.63
CA LEU A 730 6.28 -42.46 -19.19
C LEU A 730 5.56 -43.78 -18.88
N SER A 731 4.58 -44.19 -19.69
CA SER A 731 3.80 -45.42 -19.48
C SER A 731 4.41 -46.67 -20.13
N THR A 732 5.43 -46.54 -20.98
CA THR A 732 6.04 -47.69 -21.67
C THR A 732 7.14 -48.32 -20.81
N PRO A 733 7.00 -49.57 -20.35
CA PRO A 733 8.04 -50.24 -19.58
C PRO A 733 9.33 -50.39 -20.38
N ILE A 734 10.47 -50.28 -19.71
CA ILE A 734 11.79 -50.44 -20.33
C ILE A 734 12.19 -51.92 -20.21
N GLU A 735 12.41 -52.58 -21.36
CA GLU A 735 12.96 -53.93 -21.38
C GLU A 735 14.42 -53.90 -20.90
N GLY A 736 14.72 -54.63 -19.82
CA GLY A 736 16.02 -54.63 -19.13
C GLY A 736 17.15 -55.38 -19.83
#